data_AF-A0A5M9ZTS4-F1
#
_entry.id   AF-A0A5M9ZTS4-F1
#
_cell.length_a   1.000
_cell.length_b   1.000
_cell.length_c   1.000
_cell.angle_alpha   90.00
_cell.angle_beta   90.00
_cell.angle_gamma   90.00
#
_symmetry.space_group_name_H-M   'P 1'
#
loop_
_entity.id
_entity.type
_entity.pdbx_description
1 polymer ?
#
loop_
_entity_poly.entity_id
_entity_poly.type
_entity_poly.pdbx_seq_one_letter_code
_entity_poly.pdbx_strand_id
1 'polypeptide(L)'
;MNKALKVSVAATVAVASLGAPAMAMADEVPSDVAEEQAARSTTNVADAQAKADAAQATLDKAQSNLTNAQNANTQAQADKNNADEKNQQAQAERQQAEQTAANAQAAADAAANVKQQAVAQQQQAEQDKTTAEADKKTAQQEQETAQANKEQAQTESDKAGQAVDAAQGRVDKAQSAADAAIVDKEKAEADQKQAESDKATVDQTVAEAERDKAQAEADKQQAQGEADQAAKDKQTADQSAADKLADLKVRLDAENAAKAEKDAADRKVADLEKEDGGLADLAAQLEAAKQAAADADKAQQDADKAKSEADKARDTASKDATAKQQAADKAQQDADAKKAVADSADYKLQQGASQYYLDRGAQRAYRILTDGDETMYLQYIHNGDKADATSIDNMLRALQYIKECNEIRKSEGLPELQVSDEMMAMAQADADFANENTYHPIQFGVDENLAWGFTEDNSPFRGWYDKEKAIYEQAVRENPEIKKIPPYALRYQYPSLYNKVGHYLNIVSGNTVTGFGVSQNGKYYPTTGSQVFSTDTSTSDGNRVMTVDDYIADLTAWKAALENASGDYKAAQASADKAAQLAKQAADDAAAKSDAADRAQADLDAKTTTAKAAKEKLAAAQKAYDEAVKANQDKAHALEQAKKEQTAKTEAYEQAKRATADAKNAADTAQQKAAEAQSRLDKANSAVTAAQTRIDAAQQKADAAKEAAATADQRINQAKQDRQDAQTRLEQAERDKQTAQQALDQAKADKTGADERLADAQARLDKANSAVTDAQARIDNADRQISDAQSTIDQADKTIAAAVAAQSDLKKATATAAAAQAAADKANAEAERTAAALERAQSAYDTAKADKIVADGALADAKKAAEEASENQESAQQQLQQQNGSTGSSVDGSGVTNTAAGLSASTATVDAPTAVINEYGPLAATGVTSEVMLGLTAIMTLVGAGCVLTRVHLDRE
;
A
#
# COMPACT_ATOMS: atom_id res chain seq x y z
N MET A 1 -30.91 75.92 21.22
CA MET A 1 -31.94 76.72 20.51
C MET A 1 -33.31 76.18 20.88
N ASN A 2 -34.29 77.07 21.06
CA ASN A 2 -35.75 76.88 20.95
C ASN A 2 -36.48 75.77 21.77
N LYS A 3 -37.75 75.96 22.16
CA LYS A 3 -38.45 77.15 22.69
C LYS A 3 -39.87 76.71 23.13
N ALA A 4 -40.35 77.32 24.22
CA ALA A 4 -41.73 77.75 24.43
C ALA A 4 -42.91 76.96 23.84
N LEU A 5 -43.75 76.41 24.73
CA LEU A 5 -45.00 77.06 25.15
C LEU A 5 -45.80 77.80 24.04
N LYS A 6 -47.04 77.38 23.72
CA LYS A 6 -48.29 78.19 23.85
C LYS A 6 -49.54 77.72 23.06
N VAL A 7 -50.70 77.87 23.73
CA VAL A 7 -51.95 78.53 23.24
C VAL A 7 -52.99 77.75 22.41
N SER A 8 -54.04 77.32 23.12
CA SER A 8 -55.42 77.88 23.11
C SER A 8 -56.40 77.74 21.93
N VAL A 9 -57.65 77.43 22.34
CA VAL A 9 -58.93 78.10 22.00
C VAL A 9 -59.42 78.04 20.55
N ALA A 10 -60.56 77.35 20.35
CA ALA A 10 -61.86 77.92 19.94
C ALA A 10 -62.93 76.79 19.82
N ALA A 11 -64.25 77.01 19.69
CA ALA A 11 -65.19 77.92 20.35
C ALA A 11 -66.64 77.62 19.85
N THR A 12 -67.67 78.16 20.52
CA THR A 12 -68.93 78.64 19.90
C THR A 12 -70.13 77.69 19.62
N VAL A 13 -71.09 77.68 20.57
CA VAL A 13 -72.56 78.02 20.45
C VAL A 13 -73.53 77.19 19.56
N ALA A 14 -74.63 76.72 20.18
CA ALA A 14 -76.08 76.94 19.83
C ALA A 14 -77.00 75.78 20.35
N VAL A 15 -78.31 75.88 20.66
CA VAL A 15 -79.26 76.92 21.16
C VAL A 15 -80.60 76.23 21.56
N ALA A 16 -81.36 76.78 22.54
CA ALA A 16 -82.77 76.48 22.90
C ALA A 16 -83.11 75.10 23.54
N SER A 17 -84.18 74.92 24.35
CA SER A 17 -85.35 75.78 24.68
C SER A 17 -85.99 75.47 26.05
N LEU A 18 -86.66 76.46 26.68
CA LEU A 18 -87.76 76.36 27.69
C LEU A 18 -87.45 75.69 29.06
N GLY A 19 -87.91 76.18 30.21
CA GLY A 19 -88.72 77.37 30.50
C GLY A 19 -88.81 77.67 32.01
N ALA A 20 -89.19 78.90 32.35
CA ALA A 20 -89.49 79.41 33.70
C ALA A 20 -90.94 78.96 34.13
N PRO A 21 -91.48 79.27 35.34
CA PRO A 21 -91.07 80.32 36.26
C PRO A 21 -91.08 80.00 37.77
N ALA A 22 -90.59 80.98 38.55
CA ALA A 22 -90.90 81.13 39.97
C ALA A 22 -92.18 81.97 40.16
N MET A 23 -92.85 81.86 41.32
CA MET A 23 -93.40 83.00 42.08
C MET A 23 -94.14 82.55 43.34
N ALA A 24 -94.07 83.41 44.38
CA ALA A 24 -95.15 83.75 45.32
C ALA A 24 -95.75 82.67 46.24
N MET A 25 -96.24 82.98 47.45
CA MET A 25 -96.12 84.16 48.31
C MET A 25 -96.48 83.73 49.76
N ALA A 26 -96.44 84.69 50.68
CA ALA A 26 -97.12 84.68 51.98
C ALA A 26 -98.65 84.37 51.86
N ASP A 27 -99.46 84.25 52.93
CA ASP A 27 -99.33 84.87 54.26
C ASP A 27 -100.26 84.24 55.32
N GLU A 28 -100.20 84.83 56.53
CA GLU A 28 -101.28 84.99 57.52
C GLU A 28 -101.87 83.79 58.30
N VAL A 29 -101.41 83.74 59.55
CA VAL A 29 -102.18 83.46 60.77
C VAL A 29 -103.47 84.30 60.84
N PRO A 30 -104.55 83.79 61.46
CA PRO A 30 -105.35 84.65 62.35
C PRO A 30 -105.29 84.28 63.84
N SER A 31 -105.37 85.34 64.61
CA SER A 31 -105.32 85.54 66.06
C SER A 31 -106.34 84.78 66.93
N ASP A 32 -106.04 84.81 68.24
CA ASP A 32 -106.96 85.15 69.36
C ASP A 32 -108.34 85.71 68.95
N VAL A 33 -109.45 85.48 69.66
CA VAL A 33 -109.73 85.81 71.09
C VAL A 33 -110.88 84.94 71.65
N ALA A 34 -110.98 84.87 72.99
CA ALA A 34 -112.08 84.48 73.90
C ALA A 34 -113.53 84.35 73.33
N GLU A 35 -114.46 83.57 73.93
CA GLU A 35 -114.93 83.77 75.31
C GLU A 35 -115.69 82.58 75.95
N GLU A 36 -115.62 82.52 77.28
CA GLU A 36 -116.59 82.01 78.27
C GLU A 36 -117.05 80.53 78.42
N GLN A 37 -117.12 80.19 79.72
CA GLN A 37 -118.10 79.34 80.41
C GLN A 37 -118.06 77.79 80.32
N ALA A 38 -117.43 77.27 81.38
CA ALA A 38 -118.11 76.47 82.40
C ALA A 38 -118.52 75.00 82.12
N ALA A 39 -117.71 74.13 82.73
CA ALA A 39 -118.16 72.98 83.53
C ALA A 39 -118.67 71.73 82.75
N ARG A 40 -118.67 70.52 83.32
CA ARG A 40 -118.46 70.09 84.72
C ARG A 40 -117.42 68.97 84.82
N SER A 41 -116.91 68.76 86.04
CA SER A 41 -116.29 67.51 86.46
C SER A 41 -117.28 66.35 86.33
N THR A 42 -117.29 65.67 85.18
CA THR A 42 -117.85 64.32 84.95
C THR A 42 -117.23 63.71 83.69
N THR A 43 -116.11 62.99 83.85
CA THR A 43 -115.50 62.19 82.76
C THR A 43 -116.32 60.93 82.51
N ASN A 44 -116.45 60.45 81.26
CA ASN A 44 -117.07 59.15 80.96
C ASN A 44 -116.06 58.13 80.39
N VAL A 45 -116.43 56.85 80.44
CA VAL A 45 -115.54 55.69 80.20
C VAL A 45 -115.14 55.49 78.72
N ALA A 46 -115.89 56.03 77.75
CA ALA A 46 -115.73 55.68 76.34
C ALA A 46 -114.43 56.22 75.72
N ASP A 47 -114.08 57.49 76.00
CA ASP A 47 -112.89 58.14 75.43
C ASP A 47 -111.57 57.54 75.95
N ALA A 48 -111.59 56.93 77.13
CA ALA A 48 -110.42 56.25 77.68
C ALA A 48 -110.15 54.91 76.96
N GLN A 49 -111.20 54.20 76.52
CA GLN A 49 -111.06 52.94 75.77
C GLN A 49 -110.43 53.18 74.39
N ALA A 50 -110.91 54.19 73.65
CA ALA A 50 -110.37 54.53 72.33
C ALA A 50 -108.88 54.90 72.37
N LYS A 51 -108.41 55.52 73.46
CA LYS A 51 -106.98 55.81 73.68
C LYS A 51 -106.16 54.55 73.98
N ALA A 52 -106.70 53.60 74.75
CA ALA A 52 -106.03 52.33 75.02
C ALA A 52 -105.86 51.49 73.74
N ASP A 53 -106.87 51.45 72.87
CA ASP A 53 -106.83 50.69 71.61
C ASP A 53 -105.85 51.34 70.59
N ALA A 54 -105.82 52.67 70.51
CA ALA A 54 -104.85 53.39 69.67
C ALA A 54 -103.39 53.20 70.15
N ALA A 55 -103.18 53.12 71.47
CA ALA A 55 -101.88 52.78 72.04
C ALA A 55 -101.46 51.34 71.72
N GLN A 56 -102.39 50.37 71.68
CA GLN A 56 -102.09 48.99 71.28
C GLN A 56 -101.63 48.91 69.81
N ALA A 57 -102.36 49.56 68.90
CA ALA A 57 -101.97 49.58 67.48
C ALA A 57 -100.59 50.25 67.26
N THR A 58 -100.23 51.23 68.10
CA THR A 58 -98.92 51.87 68.11
C THR A 58 -97.83 50.91 68.62
N LEU A 59 -98.13 50.17 69.69
CA LEU A 59 -97.24 49.14 70.26
C LEU A 59 -96.96 48.00 69.28
N ASP A 60 -97.98 47.48 68.59
CA ASP A 60 -97.83 46.40 67.60
C ASP A 60 -96.99 46.85 66.39
N LYS A 61 -97.19 48.10 65.94
CA LYS A 61 -96.38 48.71 64.88
C LYS A 61 -94.93 48.93 65.32
N ALA A 62 -94.71 49.34 66.57
CA ALA A 62 -93.36 49.47 67.14
C ALA A 62 -92.67 48.10 67.28
N GLN A 63 -93.40 47.05 67.67
CA GLN A 63 -92.90 45.68 67.75
C GLN A 63 -92.49 45.14 66.37
N SER A 64 -93.30 45.38 65.33
CA SER A 64 -92.95 45.01 63.95
C SER A 64 -91.70 45.75 63.44
N ASN A 65 -91.60 47.05 63.71
CA ASN A 65 -90.42 47.84 63.37
C ASN A 65 -89.16 47.37 64.13
N LEU A 66 -89.30 47.00 65.41
CA LEU A 66 -88.24 46.42 66.22
C LEU A 66 -87.74 45.10 65.61
N THR A 67 -88.62 44.17 65.25
CA THR A 67 -88.24 42.91 64.61
C THR A 67 -87.57 43.12 63.24
N ASN A 68 -88.05 44.07 62.44
CA ASN A 68 -87.41 44.41 61.17
C ASN A 68 -86.01 45.02 61.37
N ALA A 69 -85.82 45.88 62.38
CA ALA A 69 -84.53 46.45 62.72
C ALA A 69 -83.56 45.40 63.31
N GLN A 70 -84.07 44.44 64.09
CA GLN A 70 -83.29 43.28 64.58
C GLN A 70 -82.76 42.46 63.41
N ASN A 71 -83.62 42.07 62.46
CA ASN A 71 -83.22 41.30 61.28
C ASN A 71 -82.20 42.07 60.40
N ALA A 72 -82.44 43.36 60.16
CA ALA A 72 -81.52 44.20 59.38
C ALA A 72 -80.14 44.33 60.05
N ASN A 73 -80.11 44.53 61.38
CA ASN A 73 -78.86 44.57 62.15
C ASN A 73 -78.16 43.20 62.15
N THR A 74 -78.88 42.09 62.30
CA THR A 74 -78.28 40.73 62.22
C THR A 74 -77.63 40.48 60.85
N GLN A 75 -78.30 40.86 59.76
CA GLN A 75 -77.75 40.73 58.41
C GLN A 75 -76.53 41.63 58.21
N ALA A 76 -76.60 42.91 58.62
CA ALA A 76 -75.48 43.84 58.51
C ALA A 76 -74.25 43.41 59.33
N GLN A 77 -74.44 42.81 60.51
CA GLN A 77 -73.35 42.24 61.30
C GLN A 77 -72.74 40.98 60.64
N ALA A 78 -73.54 40.15 59.96
CA ALA A 78 -73.03 39.02 59.19
C ALA A 78 -72.23 39.48 57.95
N ASP A 79 -72.74 40.47 57.22
CA ASP A 79 -72.06 41.06 56.06
C ASP A 79 -70.78 41.80 56.45
N LYS A 80 -70.79 42.50 57.59
CA LYS A 80 -69.60 43.07 58.24
C LYS A 80 -68.54 42.01 58.49
N ASN A 81 -68.88 40.93 59.20
CA ASN A 81 -67.90 39.88 59.53
C ASN A 81 -67.30 39.22 58.27
N ASN A 82 -68.13 38.94 57.26
CA ASN A 82 -67.69 38.40 55.96
C ASN A 82 -66.79 39.39 55.19
N ALA A 83 -67.07 40.69 55.25
CA ALA A 83 -66.24 41.72 54.64
C ALA A 83 -64.91 41.92 55.40
N ASP A 84 -64.92 41.89 56.73
CA ASP A 84 -63.73 41.96 57.58
C ASP A 84 -62.83 40.73 57.38
N GLU A 85 -63.39 39.51 57.27
CA GLU A 85 -62.65 38.28 56.95
C GLU A 85 -62.00 38.35 55.56
N LYS A 86 -62.75 38.78 54.53
CA LYS A 86 -62.21 38.98 53.18
C LYS A 86 -61.15 40.05 53.12
N ASN A 87 -61.28 41.13 53.89
CA ASN A 87 -60.24 42.14 54.03
C ASN A 87 -59.00 41.53 54.69
N GLN A 88 -59.13 40.81 55.82
CA GLN A 88 -58.00 40.13 56.46
C GLN A 88 -57.27 39.17 55.50
N GLN A 89 -58.01 38.37 54.73
CA GLN A 89 -57.44 37.51 53.70
C GLN A 89 -56.69 38.31 52.62
N ALA A 90 -57.31 39.34 52.03
CA ALA A 90 -56.69 40.14 50.99
C ALA A 90 -55.46 40.94 51.48
N GLN A 91 -55.44 41.36 52.76
CA GLN A 91 -54.29 42.00 53.38
C GLN A 91 -53.15 40.99 53.60
N ALA A 92 -53.45 39.75 53.99
CA ALA A 92 -52.46 38.67 54.12
C ALA A 92 -51.88 38.28 52.74
N GLU A 93 -52.73 38.14 51.72
CA GLU A 93 -52.31 37.89 50.34
C GLU A 93 -51.43 39.03 49.78
N ARG A 94 -51.74 40.30 50.12
CA ARG A 94 -50.85 41.43 49.78
C ARG A 94 -49.50 41.30 50.48
N GLN A 95 -49.46 41.03 51.78
CA GLN A 95 -48.19 40.86 52.52
C GLN A 95 -47.35 39.70 51.96
N GLN A 96 -47.99 38.59 51.59
CA GLN A 96 -47.31 37.46 50.95
C GLN A 96 -46.77 37.83 49.57
N ALA A 97 -47.54 38.57 48.75
CA ALA A 97 -47.08 39.07 47.46
C ALA A 97 -45.95 40.10 47.60
N GLU A 98 -45.96 40.91 48.66
CA GLU A 98 -44.93 41.90 48.99
C GLU A 98 -43.61 41.23 49.36
N GLN A 99 -43.65 40.23 50.25
CA GLN A 99 -42.50 39.39 50.57
C GLN A 99 -41.98 38.64 49.34
N THR A 100 -42.87 38.14 48.48
CA THR A 100 -42.51 37.42 47.25
C THR A 100 -41.83 38.34 46.25
N ALA A 101 -42.36 39.55 46.02
CA ALA A 101 -41.75 40.55 45.14
C ALA A 101 -40.41 41.06 45.68
N ALA A 102 -40.27 41.26 47.00
CA ALA A 102 -39.00 41.65 47.62
C ALA A 102 -37.93 40.55 47.46
N ASN A 103 -38.28 39.29 47.72
CA ASN A 103 -37.37 38.15 47.53
C ASN A 103 -36.99 37.98 46.05
N ALA A 104 -37.95 38.12 45.12
CA ALA A 104 -37.71 38.03 43.70
C ALA A 104 -36.83 39.18 43.18
N GLN A 105 -37.02 40.42 43.68
CA GLN A 105 -36.16 41.55 43.34
C GLN A 105 -34.73 41.32 43.80
N ALA A 106 -34.51 40.87 45.04
CA ALA A 106 -33.17 40.53 45.54
C ALA A 106 -32.50 39.43 44.70
N ALA A 107 -33.27 38.44 44.24
CA ALA A 107 -32.79 37.41 43.31
C ALA A 107 -32.46 37.97 41.91
N ALA A 108 -33.24 38.93 41.40
CA ALA A 108 -32.96 39.61 40.14
C ALA A 108 -31.73 40.52 40.21
N ASP A 109 -31.52 41.22 41.32
CA ASP A 109 -30.33 42.06 41.53
C ASP A 109 -29.05 41.19 41.61
N ALA A 110 -29.13 40.02 42.26
CA ALA A 110 -28.07 39.03 42.24
C ALA A 110 -27.84 38.46 40.82
N ALA A 111 -28.93 38.11 40.11
CA ALA A 111 -28.87 37.60 38.74
C ALA A 111 -28.29 38.61 37.74
N ALA A 112 -28.55 39.91 37.91
CA ALA A 112 -27.98 40.97 37.07
C ALA A 112 -26.44 41.04 37.19
N ASN A 113 -25.91 40.89 38.41
CA ASN A 113 -24.46 40.80 38.64
C ASN A 113 -23.86 39.54 38.02
N VAL A 114 -24.52 38.38 38.18
CA VAL A 114 -24.10 37.11 37.54
C VAL A 114 -24.11 37.23 36.02
N LYS A 115 -25.15 37.85 35.43
CA LYS A 115 -25.23 38.11 33.98
C LYS A 115 -24.08 39.00 33.51
N GLN A 116 -23.73 40.06 34.24
CA GLN A 116 -22.61 40.92 33.87
C GLN A 116 -21.28 40.16 33.89
N GLN A 117 -21.06 39.28 34.87
CA GLN A 117 -19.87 38.42 34.93
C GLN A 117 -19.83 37.40 33.79
N ALA A 118 -20.96 36.77 33.48
CA ALA A 118 -21.07 35.82 32.36
C ALA A 118 -20.84 36.49 30.99
N VAL A 119 -21.36 37.71 30.76
CA VAL A 119 -21.06 38.48 29.54
C VAL A 119 -19.56 38.80 29.42
N ALA A 120 -18.89 39.14 30.52
CA ALA A 120 -17.44 39.38 30.51
C ALA A 120 -16.64 38.09 30.23
N GLN A 121 -17.08 36.95 30.76
CA GLN A 121 -16.48 35.63 30.48
C GLN A 121 -16.68 35.22 29.02
N GLN A 122 -17.86 35.44 28.45
CA GLN A 122 -18.16 35.20 27.03
C GLN A 122 -17.22 36.00 26.12
N GLN A 123 -17.08 37.30 26.38
CA GLN A 123 -16.19 38.19 25.61
C GLN A 123 -14.70 37.80 25.72
N GLN A 124 -14.26 37.28 26.86
CA GLN A 124 -12.89 36.77 27.00
C GLN A 124 -12.71 35.48 26.20
N ALA A 125 -13.65 34.53 26.29
CA ALA A 125 -13.60 33.28 25.55
C ALA A 125 -13.65 33.50 24.02
N GLU A 126 -14.39 34.51 23.53
CA GLU A 126 -14.38 34.92 22.12
C GLU A 126 -13.00 35.45 21.66
N GLN A 127 -12.29 36.19 22.52
CA GLN A 127 -10.91 36.65 22.24
C GLN A 127 -9.91 35.49 22.27
N ASP A 128 -10.04 34.59 23.24
CA ASP A 128 -9.20 33.40 23.38
C ASP A 128 -9.38 32.46 22.18
N LYS A 129 -10.62 32.29 21.70
CA LYS A 129 -10.95 31.58 20.45
C LYS A 129 -10.30 32.23 19.25
N THR A 130 -10.48 33.54 19.06
CA THR A 130 -9.89 34.28 17.93
C THR A 130 -8.36 34.14 17.90
N THR A 131 -7.73 34.16 19.08
CA THR A 131 -6.28 33.95 19.23
C THR A 131 -5.89 32.51 18.85
N ALA A 132 -6.63 31.51 19.34
CA ALA A 132 -6.38 30.10 19.02
C ALA A 132 -6.62 29.77 17.53
N GLU A 133 -7.56 30.43 16.85
CA GLU A 133 -7.76 30.33 15.39
C GLU A 133 -6.57 30.90 14.60
N ALA A 134 -6.00 32.03 15.05
CA ALA A 134 -4.80 32.61 14.45
C ALA A 134 -3.55 31.72 14.69
N ASP A 135 -3.40 31.19 15.90
CA ASP A 135 -2.34 30.24 16.25
C ASP A 135 -2.45 28.96 15.40
N LYS A 136 -3.67 28.40 15.25
CA LYS A 136 -3.93 27.22 14.41
C LYS A 136 -3.52 27.47 12.96
N LYS A 137 -3.90 28.61 12.38
CA LYS A 137 -3.53 28.97 11.02
C LYS A 137 -2.01 29.09 10.85
N THR A 138 -1.32 29.64 11.84
CA THR A 138 0.15 29.75 11.83
C THR A 138 0.79 28.36 11.89
N ALA A 139 0.32 27.49 12.80
CA ALA A 139 0.79 26.10 12.92
C ALA A 139 0.53 25.27 11.64
N GLN A 140 -0.57 25.51 10.93
CA GLN A 140 -0.84 24.86 9.63
C GLN A 140 0.15 25.30 8.54
N GLN A 141 0.54 26.58 8.50
CA GLN A 141 1.58 27.05 7.57
C GLN A 141 2.97 26.48 7.91
N GLU A 142 3.28 26.35 9.20
CA GLU A 142 4.50 25.66 9.67
C GLU A 142 4.46 24.17 9.33
N GLN A 143 3.30 23.51 9.42
CA GLN A 143 3.09 22.11 9.04
C GLN A 143 3.34 21.87 7.55
N GLU A 144 2.72 22.67 6.67
CA GLU A 144 2.96 22.63 5.21
C GLU A 144 4.45 22.84 4.88
N THR A 145 5.08 23.81 5.53
CA THR A 145 6.51 24.11 5.34
C THR A 145 7.41 22.98 5.85
N ALA A 146 7.08 22.37 6.99
CA ALA A 146 7.83 21.25 7.55
C ALA A 146 7.70 19.98 6.70
N GLN A 147 6.51 19.70 6.15
CA GLN A 147 6.26 18.61 5.22
C GLN A 147 7.13 18.75 3.96
N ALA A 148 7.13 19.93 3.31
CA ALA A 148 7.96 20.19 2.14
C ALA A 148 9.47 20.05 2.43
N ASN A 149 9.93 20.54 3.58
CA ASN A 149 11.32 20.37 4.02
C ASN A 149 11.68 18.89 4.25
N LYS A 150 10.75 18.07 4.77
CA LYS A 150 10.93 16.63 4.99
C LYS A 150 11.01 15.87 3.68
N GLU A 151 10.22 16.24 2.68
CA GLU A 151 10.30 15.67 1.32
C GLU A 151 11.62 16.04 0.61
N GLN A 152 12.08 17.29 0.76
CA GLN A 152 13.40 17.70 0.26
C GLN A 152 14.53 16.92 0.96
N ALA A 153 14.50 16.82 2.29
CA ALA A 153 15.53 16.11 3.05
C ALA A 153 15.56 14.60 2.74
N GLN A 154 14.41 13.99 2.48
CA GLN A 154 14.32 12.61 1.98
C GLN A 154 15.03 12.48 0.62
N THR A 155 14.73 13.38 -0.31
CA THR A 155 15.36 13.40 -1.64
C THR A 155 16.89 13.59 -1.55
N GLU A 156 17.38 14.42 -0.62
CA GLU A 156 18.81 14.58 -0.35
C GLU A 156 19.44 13.29 0.21
N SER A 157 18.76 12.61 1.14
CA SER A 157 19.21 11.33 1.71
C SER A 157 19.26 10.20 0.67
N ASP A 158 18.20 10.04 -0.13
CA ASP A 158 18.13 9.00 -1.18
C ASP A 158 19.24 9.19 -2.21
N LYS A 159 19.48 10.44 -2.63
CA LYS A 159 20.56 10.80 -3.55
C LYS A 159 21.95 10.56 -2.95
N ALA A 160 22.14 10.82 -1.65
CA ALA A 160 23.38 10.49 -0.97
C ALA A 160 23.58 8.97 -0.84
N GLY A 161 22.51 8.19 -0.70
CA GLY A 161 22.55 6.72 -0.75
C GLY A 161 23.06 6.21 -2.10
N GLN A 162 22.49 6.70 -3.20
CA GLN A 162 22.96 6.39 -4.55
C GLN A 162 24.43 6.79 -4.78
N ALA A 163 24.91 7.86 -4.14
CA ALA A 163 26.31 8.27 -4.18
C ALA A 163 27.24 7.29 -3.43
N VAL A 164 26.80 6.71 -2.31
CA VAL A 164 27.52 5.65 -1.59
C VAL A 164 27.64 4.40 -2.46
N ASP A 165 26.54 3.94 -3.07
CA ASP A 165 26.54 2.75 -3.94
C ASP A 165 27.44 2.95 -5.17
N ALA A 166 27.35 4.12 -5.81
CA ALA A 166 28.20 4.47 -6.94
C ALA A 166 29.70 4.60 -6.56
N ALA A 167 30.02 4.98 -5.32
CA ALA A 167 31.38 5.01 -4.82
C ALA A 167 31.90 3.60 -4.46
N GLN A 168 31.07 2.75 -3.87
CA GLN A 168 31.41 1.34 -3.59
C GLN A 168 31.72 0.59 -4.89
N GLY A 169 30.89 0.74 -5.92
CA GLY A 169 31.15 0.13 -7.23
C GLY A 169 32.45 0.60 -7.90
N ARG A 170 32.98 1.79 -7.55
CA ARG A 170 34.33 2.22 -7.98
C ARG A 170 35.44 1.51 -7.21
N VAL A 171 35.27 1.29 -5.90
CA VAL A 171 36.21 0.51 -5.08
C VAL A 171 36.29 -0.92 -5.61
N ASP A 172 35.15 -1.57 -5.86
CA ASP A 172 35.10 -2.96 -6.32
C ASP A 172 35.72 -3.12 -7.72
N LYS A 173 35.49 -2.15 -8.61
CA LYS A 173 36.12 -2.11 -9.94
C LYS A 173 37.63 -1.91 -9.87
N ALA A 174 38.11 -1.03 -8.99
CA ALA A 174 39.54 -0.79 -8.80
C ALA A 174 40.24 -2.00 -8.15
N GLN A 175 39.58 -2.67 -7.20
CA GLN A 175 40.03 -3.94 -6.64
C GLN A 175 40.16 -5.01 -7.74
N SER A 176 39.12 -5.20 -8.55
CA SER A 176 39.13 -6.17 -9.66
C SER A 176 40.25 -5.90 -10.67
N ALA A 177 40.58 -4.63 -10.92
CA ALA A 177 41.70 -4.23 -11.78
C ALA A 177 43.06 -4.53 -11.14
N ALA A 178 43.20 -4.38 -9.82
CA ALA A 178 44.41 -4.75 -9.09
C ALA A 178 44.63 -6.27 -9.10
N ASP A 179 43.57 -7.06 -8.84
CA ASP A 179 43.64 -8.52 -8.87
C ASP A 179 44.01 -9.06 -10.26
N ALA A 180 43.43 -8.48 -11.32
CA ALA A 180 43.82 -8.82 -12.70
C ALA A 180 45.29 -8.46 -13.00
N ALA A 181 45.78 -7.31 -12.51
CA ALA A 181 47.17 -6.91 -12.70
C ALA A 181 48.17 -7.79 -11.91
N ILE A 182 47.76 -8.33 -10.75
CA ILE A 182 48.53 -9.34 -10.00
C ILE A 182 48.64 -10.62 -10.83
N VAL A 183 47.54 -11.15 -11.35
CA VAL A 183 47.54 -12.37 -12.17
C VAL A 183 48.38 -12.21 -13.44
N ASP A 184 48.26 -11.07 -14.14
CA ASP A 184 49.08 -10.77 -15.31
C ASP A 184 50.58 -10.72 -14.96
N LYS A 185 50.94 -10.16 -13.80
CA LYS A 185 52.32 -10.09 -13.33
C LYS A 185 52.87 -11.48 -12.97
N GLU A 186 52.11 -12.29 -12.25
CA GLU A 186 52.49 -13.67 -11.91
C GLU A 186 52.69 -14.52 -13.17
N LYS A 187 51.80 -14.37 -14.17
CA LYS A 187 51.94 -15.01 -15.47
C LYS A 187 53.21 -14.55 -16.20
N ALA A 188 53.48 -13.24 -16.26
CA ALA A 188 54.70 -12.73 -16.90
C ALA A 188 55.99 -13.19 -16.18
N GLU A 189 55.95 -13.34 -14.85
CA GLU A 189 57.06 -13.93 -14.08
C GLU A 189 57.26 -15.43 -14.35
N ALA A 190 56.19 -16.18 -14.60
CA ALA A 190 56.27 -17.57 -15.04
C ALA A 190 56.79 -17.70 -16.47
N ASP A 191 56.27 -16.89 -17.40
CA ASP A 191 56.70 -16.85 -18.80
C ASP A 191 58.18 -16.45 -18.92
N GLN A 192 58.66 -15.49 -18.10
CA GLN A 192 60.07 -15.13 -18.04
C GLN A 192 60.94 -16.32 -17.59
N LYS A 193 60.56 -17.02 -16.50
CA LYS A 193 61.30 -18.19 -16.00
C LYS A 193 61.35 -19.32 -17.03
N GLN A 194 60.25 -19.57 -17.74
CA GLN A 194 60.21 -20.57 -18.80
C GLN A 194 61.13 -20.17 -19.97
N ALA A 195 61.09 -18.92 -20.41
CA ALA A 195 61.96 -18.43 -21.49
C ALA A 195 63.46 -18.48 -21.10
N GLU A 196 63.80 -18.20 -19.84
CA GLU A 196 65.16 -18.34 -19.31
C GLU A 196 65.61 -19.82 -19.26
N SER A 197 64.71 -20.75 -18.91
CA SER A 197 64.97 -22.20 -18.96
C SER A 197 65.11 -22.75 -20.38
N ASP A 198 64.27 -22.28 -21.31
CA ASP A 198 64.35 -22.63 -22.73
C ASP A 198 65.70 -22.15 -23.29
N LYS A 199 66.11 -20.92 -22.98
CA LYS A 199 67.41 -20.38 -23.41
C LYS A 199 68.58 -21.23 -22.91
N ALA A 200 68.59 -21.65 -21.64
CA ALA A 200 69.65 -22.50 -21.10
C ALA A 200 69.79 -23.83 -21.88
N THR A 201 68.66 -24.40 -22.32
CA THR A 201 68.63 -25.63 -23.14
C THR A 201 69.17 -25.38 -24.56
N VAL A 202 68.82 -24.24 -25.15
CA VAL A 202 69.33 -23.84 -26.47
C VAL A 202 70.83 -23.51 -26.44
N ASP A 203 71.30 -22.79 -25.41
CA ASP A 203 72.72 -22.48 -25.20
C ASP A 203 73.56 -23.75 -25.08
N GLN A 204 73.06 -24.79 -24.40
CA GLN A 204 73.69 -26.12 -24.37
C GLN A 204 73.73 -26.74 -25.78
N THR A 205 72.63 -26.65 -26.55
CA THR A 205 72.55 -27.18 -27.92
C THR A 205 73.54 -26.49 -28.86
N VAL A 206 73.75 -25.18 -28.72
CA VAL A 206 74.79 -24.42 -29.44
C VAL A 206 76.18 -24.96 -29.09
N ALA A 207 76.49 -25.13 -27.79
CA ALA A 207 77.78 -25.63 -27.33
C ALA A 207 78.07 -27.08 -27.79
N GLU A 208 77.04 -27.92 -27.91
CA GLU A 208 77.16 -29.27 -28.47
C GLU A 208 77.39 -29.24 -30.00
N ALA A 209 76.66 -28.40 -30.74
CA ALA A 209 76.85 -28.26 -32.18
C ALA A 209 78.24 -27.70 -32.56
N GLU A 210 78.78 -26.77 -31.78
CA GLU A 210 80.15 -26.26 -31.99
C GLU A 210 81.23 -27.32 -31.69
N ARG A 211 80.99 -28.23 -30.73
CA ARG A 211 81.86 -29.39 -30.49
C ARG A 211 81.78 -30.42 -31.61
N ASP A 212 80.58 -30.74 -32.09
CA ASP A 212 80.38 -31.64 -33.24
C ASP A 212 81.14 -31.14 -34.47
N LYS A 213 81.06 -29.82 -34.74
CA LYS A 213 81.80 -29.18 -35.82
C LYS A 213 83.32 -29.29 -35.64
N ALA A 214 83.84 -28.94 -34.47
CA ALA A 214 85.28 -29.03 -34.19
C ALA A 214 85.82 -30.46 -34.33
N GLN A 215 85.04 -31.47 -33.93
CA GLN A 215 85.39 -32.88 -34.13
C GLN A 215 85.39 -33.26 -35.62
N ALA A 216 84.38 -32.82 -36.39
CA ALA A 216 84.32 -33.09 -37.83
C ALA A 216 85.48 -32.41 -38.61
N GLU A 217 85.91 -31.23 -38.18
CA GLU A 217 87.11 -30.55 -38.73
C GLU A 217 88.40 -31.32 -38.41
N ALA A 218 88.52 -31.90 -37.22
CA ALA A 218 89.64 -32.78 -36.85
C ALA A 218 89.64 -34.10 -37.63
N ASP A 219 88.48 -34.76 -37.75
CA ASP A 219 88.29 -35.98 -38.56
C ASP A 219 88.73 -35.73 -40.02
N LYS A 220 88.37 -34.56 -40.58
CA LYS A 220 88.79 -34.16 -41.93
C LYS A 220 90.30 -33.97 -42.03
N GLN A 221 90.95 -33.31 -41.08
CA GLN A 221 92.42 -33.16 -41.10
C GLN A 221 93.13 -34.52 -41.06
N GLN A 222 92.65 -35.47 -40.25
CA GLN A 222 93.20 -36.81 -40.22
C GLN A 222 93.01 -37.53 -41.57
N ALA A 223 91.79 -37.53 -42.11
CA ALA A 223 91.49 -38.16 -43.41
C ALA A 223 92.31 -37.55 -44.55
N GLN A 224 92.58 -36.23 -44.51
CA GLN A 224 93.43 -35.54 -45.48
C GLN A 224 94.89 -36.04 -45.40
N GLY A 225 95.43 -36.20 -44.18
CA GLY A 225 96.77 -36.76 -43.97
C GLY A 225 96.90 -38.22 -44.43
N GLU A 226 95.85 -39.02 -44.24
CA GLU A 226 95.77 -40.39 -44.74
C GLU A 226 95.68 -40.44 -46.28
N ALA A 227 94.94 -39.52 -46.91
CA ALA A 227 94.88 -39.37 -48.37
C ALA A 227 96.22 -38.92 -48.97
N ASP A 228 96.89 -37.93 -48.36
CA ASP A 228 98.21 -37.46 -48.78
C ASP A 228 99.28 -38.57 -48.66
N GLN A 229 99.18 -39.43 -47.64
CA GLN A 229 100.06 -40.59 -47.52
C GLN A 229 99.72 -41.67 -48.54
N ALA A 230 98.43 -41.98 -48.76
CA ALA A 230 98.01 -42.92 -49.79
C ALA A 230 98.41 -42.46 -51.22
N ALA A 231 98.43 -41.16 -51.48
CA ALA A 231 98.93 -40.59 -52.73
C ALA A 231 100.45 -40.78 -52.91
N LYS A 232 101.25 -40.64 -51.84
CA LYS A 232 102.70 -40.94 -51.85
C LYS A 232 102.98 -42.44 -52.00
N ASP A 233 102.22 -43.27 -51.29
CA ASP A 233 102.27 -44.74 -51.42
C ASP A 233 101.97 -45.15 -52.88
N LYS A 234 100.91 -44.57 -53.47
CA LYS A 234 100.56 -44.75 -54.89
C LYS A 234 101.68 -44.27 -55.82
N GLN A 235 102.20 -43.06 -55.65
CA GLN A 235 103.29 -42.54 -56.49
C GLN A 235 104.52 -43.46 -56.45
N THR A 236 104.83 -44.03 -55.28
CA THR A 236 105.92 -45.00 -55.10
C THR A 236 105.62 -46.34 -55.77
N ALA A 237 104.37 -46.82 -55.69
CA ALA A 237 103.92 -48.03 -56.36
C ALA A 237 103.88 -47.88 -57.90
N ASP A 238 103.41 -46.75 -58.41
CA ASP A 238 103.40 -46.39 -59.82
C ASP A 238 104.83 -46.28 -60.37
N GLN A 239 105.75 -45.63 -59.64
CA GLN A 239 107.17 -45.57 -60.01
C GLN A 239 107.80 -46.97 -60.00
N SER A 240 107.51 -47.80 -58.99
CA SER A 240 107.99 -49.18 -58.95
C SER A 240 107.43 -50.03 -60.09
N ALA A 241 106.17 -49.83 -60.48
CA ALA A 241 105.56 -50.46 -61.64
C ALA A 241 106.22 -49.97 -62.95
N ALA A 242 106.51 -48.68 -63.08
CA ALA A 242 107.24 -48.12 -64.22
C ALA A 242 108.68 -48.66 -64.32
N ASP A 243 109.41 -48.74 -63.21
CA ASP A 243 110.77 -49.28 -63.15
C ASP A 243 110.79 -50.79 -63.46
N LYS A 244 109.77 -51.55 -63.02
CA LYS A 244 109.63 -52.97 -63.37
C LYS A 244 109.11 -53.20 -64.78
N LEU A 245 108.33 -52.29 -65.35
CA LEU A 245 108.02 -52.26 -66.78
C LEU A 245 109.26 -51.89 -67.62
N ALA A 246 110.16 -51.07 -67.10
CA ALA A 246 111.43 -50.72 -67.75
C ALA A 246 112.46 -51.87 -67.69
N ASP A 247 112.62 -52.55 -66.55
CA ASP A 247 113.41 -53.79 -66.45
C ASP A 247 112.79 -54.89 -67.32
N LEU A 248 111.46 -55.09 -67.26
CA LEU A 248 110.75 -55.96 -68.20
C LEU A 248 111.05 -55.57 -69.65
N LYS A 249 111.08 -54.28 -70.00
CA LYS A 249 111.44 -53.82 -71.35
C LYS A 249 112.90 -54.11 -71.71
N VAL A 250 113.87 -53.96 -70.82
CA VAL A 250 115.27 -54.33 -71.07
C VAL A 250 115.43 -55.85 -71.23
N ARG A 251 114.70 -56.63 -70.43
CA ARG A 251 114.59 -58.10 -70.57
C ARG A 251 113.91 -58.47 -71.88
N LEU A 252 112.87 -57.73 -72.28
CA LEU A 252 112.21 -57.85 -73.58
C LEU A 252 113.17 -57.50 -74.72
N ASP A 253 114.04 -56.50 -74.58
CA ASP A 253 114.99 -56.10 -75.62
C ASP A 253 116.15 -57.12 -75.75
N ALA A 254 116.57 -57.75 -74.65
CA ALA A 254 117.48 -58.90 -74.65
C ALA A 254 116.82 -60.18 -75.18
N GLU A 255 115.55 -60.43 -74.83
CA GLU A 255 114.71 -61.46 -75.44
C GLU A 255 114.59 -61.19 -76.93
N ASN A 256 114.28 -59.96 -77.37
CA ASN A 256 114.16 -59.51 -78.75
C ASN A 256 115.46 -59.67 -79.55
N ALA A 257 116.63 -59.70 -78.91
CA ALA A 257 117.88 -60.07 -79.59
C ALA A 257 117.95 -61.58 -79.87
N ALA A 258 117.67 -62.43 -78.89
CA ALA A 258 117.55 -63.89 -79.09
C ALA A 258 116.35 -64.26 -79.99
N LYS A 259 115.30 -63.45 -79.92
CA LYS A 259 114.08 -63.51 -80.72
C LYS A 259 114.26 -62.87 -82.08
N ALA A 260 115.27 -62.05 -82.38
CA ALA A 260 115.55 -61.62 -83.75
C ALA A 260 116.00 -62.80 -84.63
N GLU A 261 116.77 -63.74 -84.07
CA GLU A 261 117.11 -65.01 -84.72
C GLU A 261 115.93 -65.99 -84.80
N LYS A 262 114.97 -65.88 -83.86
CA LYS A 262 113.70 -66.59 -83.90
C LYS A 262 112.69 -65.94 -84.87
N ASP A 263 112.75 -64.63 -85.07
CA ASP A 263 111.77 -63.81 -85.82
C ASP A 263 112.01 -63.83 -87.31
N ALA A 264 113.19 -64.27 -87.75
CA ALA A 264 113.37 -64.77 -89.10
C ALA A 264 112.49 -66.01 -89.38
N ALA A 265 112.12 -66.79 -88.35
CA ALA A 265 111.18 -67.91 -88.45
C ALA A 265 109.73 -67.53 -88.03
N ASP A 266 109.55 -66.73 -86.96
CA ASP A 266 108.22 -66.33 -86.49
C ASP A 266 107.51 -65.32 -87.41
N ARG A 267 108.22 -64.48 -88.21
CA ARG A 267 107.57 -63.58 -89.18
C ARG A 267 106.68 -64.30 -90.21
N LYS A 268 106.86 -65.61 -90.39
CA LYS A 268 106.03 -66.45 -91.27
C LYS A 268 104.75 -66.96 -90.59
N VAL A 269 104.67 -66.87 -89.25
CA VAL A 269 103.44 -67.10 -88.45
C VAL A 269 102.50 -65.88 -88.52
N ALA A 270 102.98 -64.79 -89.14
CA ALA A 270 102.20 -63.67 -89.67
C ALA A 270 101.66 -62.72 -88.58
N ASP A 271 101.38 -61.43 -88.86
CA ASP A 271 100.66 -60.85 -90.01
C ASP A 271 99.23 -61.42 -90.18
N LEU A 272 98.81 -62.31 -89.27
CA LEU A 272 97.45 -62.75 -88.98
C LEU A 272 97.22 -62.36 -87.51
N GLU A 273 96.20 -61.57 -87.15
CA GLU A 273 95.84 -61.44 -85.71
C GLU A 273 95.03 -60.19 -85.25
N LYS A 274 95.33 -58.97 -85.75
CA LYS A 274 95.01 -57.68 -85.07
C LYS A 274 93.53 -57.36 -84.68
N GLU A 275 93.41 -56.72 -83.50
CA GLU A 275 92.55 -55.62 -82.96
C GLU A 275 90.99 -55.66 -82.91
N ASP A 276 90.50 -55.11 -81.78
CA ASP A 276 89.14 -54.78 -81.27
C ASP A 276 89.36 -53.69 -80.17
N GLY A 277 88.44 -52.87 -79.64
CA GLY A 277 86.97 -52.76 -79.72
C GLY A 277 86.49 -51.48 -79.01
N GLY A 278 85.52 -51.56 -78.07
CA GLY A 278 85.02 -50.38 -77.33
C GLY A 278 83.81 -50.55 -76.39
N LEU A 279 83.81 -51.52 -75.47
CA LEU A 279 82.60 -51.95 -74.73
C LEU A 279 82.23 -51.19 -73.43
N ALA A 280 83.07 -50.28 -72.92
CA ALA A 280 82.93 -49.74 -71.55
C ALA A 280 81.83 -48.67 -71.38
N ASP A 281 81.67 -47.76 -72.34
CA ASP A 281 80.83 -46.56 -72.18
C ASP A 281 79.31 -46.87 -72.14
N LEU A 282 78.90 -48.01 -72.71
CA LEU A 282 77.51 -48.47 -72.70
C LEU A 282 77.08 -49.04 -71.33
N ALA A 283 78.03 -49.52 -70.51
CA ALA A 283 77.73 -50.05 -69.18
C ALA A 283 77.32 -48.94 -68.19
N ALA A 284 78.01 -47.80 -68.23
CA ALA A 284 77.77 -46.68 -67.32
C ALA A 284 76.41 -46.00 -67.54
N GLN A 285 75.94 -45.95 -68.80
CA GLN A 285 74.67 -45.32 -69.16
C GLN A 285 73.45 -46.13 -68.67
N LEU A 286 73.57 -47.45 -68.58
CA LEU A 286 72.51 -48.33 -68.07
C LEU A 286 72.28 -48.14 -66.56
N GLU A 287 73.34 -48.04 -65.76
CA GLU A 287 73.20 -47.96 -64.31
C GLU A 287 72.66 -46.61 -63.83
N ALA A 288 73.06 -45.51 -64.49
CA ALA A 288 72.48 -44.19 -64.25
C ALA A 288 70.96 -44.16 -64.50
N ALA A 289 70.47 -44.90 -65.50
CA ALA A 289 69.05 -44.98 -65.82
C ALA A 289 68.24 -45.80 -64.78
N LYS A 290 68.86 -46.78 -64.10
CA LYS A 290 68.22 -47.54 -63.01
C LYS A 290 68.00 -46.68 -61.78
N GLN A 291 69.04 -45.96 -61.36
CA GLN A 291 68.98 -45.08 -60.19
C GLN A 291 67.87 -44.02 -60.35
N ALA A 292 67.83 -43.35 -61.51
CA ALA A 292 66.81 -42.34 -61.82
C ALA A 292 65.36 -42.88 -61.80
N ALA A 293 65.14 -44.15 -62.12
CA ALA A 293 63.82 -44.77 -62.06
C ALA A 293 63.40 -45.10 -60.60
N ALA A 294 64.34 -45.58 -59.77
CA ALA A 294 64.10 -45.87 -58.36
C ALA A 294 63.79 -44.60 -57.54
N ASP A 295 64.55 -43.53 -57.76
CA ASP A 295 64.35 -42.25 -57.07
C ASP A 295 63.00 -41.61 -57.42
N ALA A 296 62.56 -41.73 -58.68
CA ALA A 296 61.26 -41.21 -59.12
C ALA A 296 60.07 -42.00 -58.56
N ASP A 297 60.17 -43.33 -58.44
CA ASP A 297 59.14 -44.16 -57.80
C ASP A 297 59.01 -43.85 -56.30
N LYS A 298 60.13 -43.62 -55.61
CA LYS A 298 60.11 -43.21 -54.20
C LYS A 298 59.43 -41.85 -54.02
N ALA A 299 59.79 -40.87 -54.86
CA ALA A 299 59.16 -39.55 -54.84
C ALA A 299 57.63 -39.59 -55.10
N GLN A 300 57.14 -40.56 -55.89
CA GLN A 300 55.71 -40.79 -56.07
C GLN A 300 55.04 -41.36 -54.80
N GLN A 301 55.67 -42.31 -54.10
CA GLN A 301 55.13 -42.88 -52.86
C GLN A 301 55.07 -41.85 -51.72
N ASP A 302 56.09 -41.00 -51.59
CA ASP A 302 56.11 -39.95 -50.57
C ASP A 302 54.99 -38.91 -50.81
N ALA A 303 54.70 -38.57 -52.08
CA ALA A 303 53.59 -37.68 -52.45
C ALA A 303 52.19 -38.31 -52.20
N ASP A 304 52.03 -39.61 -52.47
CA ASP A 304 50.77 -40.34 -52.23
C ASP A 304 50.42 -40.37 -50.73
N LYS A 305 51.44 -40.62 -49.89
CA LYS A 305 51.32 -40.55 -48.43
C LYS A 305 50.92 -39.13 -47.98
N ALA A 306 51.59 -38.09 -48.49
CA ALA A 306 51.28 -36.70 -48.16
C ALA A 306 49.83 -36.32 -48.54
N LYS A 307 49.33 -36.79 -49.69
CA LYS A 307 47.93 -36.60 -50.09
C LYS A 307 46.96 -37.30 -49.13
N SER A 308 47.23 -38.56 -48.75
CA SER A 308 46.37 -39.28 -47.79
C SER A 308 46.31 -38.62 -46.41
N GLU A 309 47.39 -37.98 -45.97
CA GLU A 309 47.43 -37.19 -44.73
C GLU A 309 46.66 -35.86 -44.87
N ALA A 310 46.78 -35.17 -46.01
CA ALA A 310 46.05 -33.94 -46.30
C ALA A 310 44.52 -34.16 -46.43
N ASP A 311 44.07 -35.24 -47.08
CA ASP A 311 42.65 -35.59 -47.15
C ASP A 311 42.05 -35.84 -45.75
N LYS A 312 42.77 -36.56 -44.87
CA LYS A 312 42.34 -36.78 -43.48
C LYS A 312 42.24 -35.48 -42.69
N ALA A 313 43.16 -34.54 -42.92
CA ALA A 313 43.11 -33.21 -42.31
C ALA A 313 41.89 -32.41 -42.78
N ARG A 314 41.61 -32.40 -44.10
CA ARG A 314 40.40 -31.79 -44.68
C ARG A 314 39.12 -32.38 -44.09
N ASP A 315 38.99 -33.70 -44.08
CA ASP A 315 37.79 -34.40 -43.62
C ASP A 315 37.56 -34.21 -42.11
N THR A 316 38.62 -34.01 -41.33
CA THR A 316 38.55 -33.68 -39.90
C THR A 316 38.10 -32.24 -39.69
N ALA A 317 38.72 -31.27 -40.37
CA ALA A 317 38.37 -29.86 -40.27
C ALA A 317 36.93 -29.58 -40.76
N SER A 318 36.51 -30.22 -41.86
CA SER A 318 35.13 -30.13 -42.38
C SER A 318 34.08 -30.63 -41.38
N LYS A 319 34.38 -31.68 -40.62
CA LYS A 319 33.51 -32.19 -39.55
C LYS A 319 33.44 -31.23 -38.36
N ASP A 320 34.56 -30.64 -37.93
CA ASP A 320 34.54 -29.61 -36.87
C ASP A 320 33.76 -28.37 -37.32
N ALA A 321 33.99 -27.86 -38.52
CA ALA A 321 33.23 -26.74 -39.09
C ALA A 321 31.72 -27.01 -39.10
N THR A 322 31.29 -28.20 -39.51
CA THR A 322 29.87 -28.61 -39.48
C THR A 322 29.31 -28.64 -38.06
N ALA A 323 30.04 -29.22 -37.10
CA ALA A 323 29.61 -29.30 -35.71
C ALA A 323 29.55 -27.92 -35.03
N LYS A 324 30.50 -27.03 -35.32
CA LYS A 324 30.55 -25.66 -34.80
C LYS A 324 29.44 -24.80 -35.39
N GLN A 325 29.11 -24.96 -36.68
CA GLN A 325 27.96 -24.28 -37.28
C GLN A 325 26.65 -24.69 -36.60
N GLN A 326 26.40 -26.00 -36.41
CA GLN A 326 25.21 -26.47 -35.70
C GLN A 326 25.12 -25.95 -34.25
N ALA A 327 26.26 -25.81 -33.58
CA ALA A 327 26.32 -25.20 -32.24
C ALA A 327 25.99 -23.69 -32.28
N ALA A 328 26.46 -22.96 -33.29
CA ALA A 328 26.14 -21.55 -33.50
C ALA A 328 24.65 -21.35 -33.82
N ASP A 329 24.08 -22.14 -34.74
CA ASP A 329 22.66 -22.08 -35.12
C ASP A 329 21.76 -22.32 -33.89
N LYS A 330 22.12 -23.31 -33.05
CA LYS A 330 21.39 -23.60 -31.80
C LYS A 330 21.53 -22.48 -30.77
N ALA A 331 22.71 -21.88 -30.63
CA ALA A 331 22.93 -20.75 -29.72
C ALA A 331 22.15 -19.50 -30.17
N GLN A 332 22.05 -19.27 -31.48
CA GLN A 332 21.23 -18.19 -32.03
C GLN A 332 19.73 -18.43 -31.78
N GLN A 333 19.23 -19.66 -31.95
CA GLN A 333 17.83 -19.98 -31.63
C GLN A 333 17.48 -19.76 -30.14
N ASP A 334 18.40 -20.04 -29.22
CA ASP A 334 18.23 -19.74 -27.80
C ASP A 334 18.24 -18.22 -27.53
N ALA A 335 19.17 -17.48 -28.16
CA ALA A 335 19.21 -16.02 -28.08
C ALA A 335 17.93 -15.37 -28.63
N ASP A 336 17.41 -15.83 -29.77
CA ASP A 336 16.17 -15.34 -30.38
C ASP A 336 14.94 -15.65 -29.49
N ALA A 337 14.88 -16.84 -28.89
CA ALA A 337 13.82 -17.22 -27.95
C ALA A 337 13.86 -16.35 -26.68
N LYS A 338 15.05 -16.13 -26.10
CA LYS A 338 15.23 -15.21 -24.96
C LYS A 338 14.91 -13.76 -25.34
N LYS A 339 15.23 -13.35 -26.57
CA LYS A 339 14.88 -12.02 -27.08
C LYS A 339 13.37 -11.81 -27.13
N ALA A 340 12.58 -12.78 -27.60
CA ALA A 340 11.12 -12.68 -27.63
C ALA A 340 10.50 -12.51 -26.23
N VAL A 341 11.09 -13.13 -25.20
CA VAL A 341 10.70 -12.90 -23.81
C VAL A 341 11.11 -11.49 -23.35
N ALA A 342 12.37 -11.08 -23.60
CA ALA A 342 12.87 -9.76 -23.22
C ALA A 342 12.11 -8.59 -23.88
N ASP A 343 11.76 -8.71 -25.15
CA ASP A 343 11.01 -7.72 -25.93
C ASP A 343 9.58 -7.49 -25.39
N SER A 344 9.02 -8.46 -24.64
CA SER A 344 7.68 -8.36 -24.04
C SER A 344 7.68 -8.18 -22.52
N ALA A 345 8.82 -8.35 -21.84
CA ALA A 345 8.90 -8.40 -20.38
C ALA A 345 8.36 -7.15 -19.69
N ASP A 346 8.77 -5.95 -20.12
CA ASP A 346 8.33 -4.68 -19.53
C ASP A 346 6.81 -4.48 -19.69
N TYR A 347 6.26 -4.77 -20.87
CA TYR A 347 4.81 -4.72 -21.11
C TYR A 347 4.08 -5.71 -20.20
N LYS A 348 4.59 -6.94 -20.08
CA LYS A 348 3.96 -7.97 -19.25
C LYS A 348 3.94 -7.62 -17.76
N LEU A 349 5.04 -7.08 -17.25
CA LEU A 349 5.11 -6.56 -15.88
C LEU A 349 4.15 -5.37 -15.69
N GLN A 350 4.03 -4.48 -16.67
CA GLN A 350 3.12 -3.32 -16.63
C GLN A 350 1.63 -3.72 -16.64
N GLN A 351 1.25 -4.87 -17.19
CA GLN A 351 -0.15 -5.36 -17.17
C GLN A 351 -0.51 -6.13 -15.88
N GLY A 352 0.46 -6.42 -15.02
CA GLY A 352 0.24 -7.03 -13.72
C GLY A 352 -0.47 -8.39 -13.76
N ALA A 353 -1.41 -8.58 -12.82
CA ALA A 353 -2.11 -9.83 -12.60
C ALA A 353 -2.84 -10.35 -13.84
N SER A 354 -3.44 -9.47 -14.66
CA SER A 354 -4.12 -9.87 -15.90
C SER A 354 -3.18 -10.66 -16.84
N GLN A 355 -1.97 -10.16 -17.08
CA GLN A 355 -1.01 -10.84 -17.94
C GLN A 355 -0.40 -12.07 -17.28
N TYR A 356 -0.26 -12.10 -15.96
CA TYR A 356 0.11 -13.32 -15.24
C TYR A 356 -0.93 -14.43 -15.45
N TYR A 357 -2.23 -14.14 -15.31
CA TYR A 357 -3.30 -15.10 -15.60
C TYR A 357 -3.28 -15.56 -17.07
N LEU A 358 -3.09 -14.64 -18.01
CA LEU A 358 -3.00 -14.96 -19.44
C LEU A 358 -1.79 -15.87 -19.76
N ASP A 359 -0.61 -15.57 -19.20
CA ASP A 359 0.60 -16.39 -19.34
C ASP A 359 0.49 -17.78 -18.68
N ARG A 360 -0.41 -17.92 -17.72
CA ARG A 360 -0.73 -19.20 -17.04
C ARG A 360 -1.92 -19.93 -17.64
N GLY A 361 -2.60 -19.34 -18.63
CA GLY A 361 -3.75 -19.93 -19.30
C GLY A 361 -5.05 -19.88 -18.48
N ALA A 362 -5.10 -19.11 -17.40
CA ALA A 362 -6.30 -18.92 -16.57
C ALA A 362 -7.24 -17.90 -17.26
N GLN A 363 -7.95 -18.38 -18.28
CA GLN A 363 -8.72 -17.55 -19.21
C GLN A 363 -9.82 -16.75 -18.52
N ARG A 364 -10.53 -17.37 -17.56
CA ARG A 364 -11.60 -16.68 -16.83
C ARG A 364 -11.05 -15.64 -15.84
N ALA A 365 -9.97 -15.94 -15.14
CA ALA A 365 -9.29 -14.97 -14.27
C ALA A 365 -8.78 -13.74 -15.07
N TYR A 366 -8.25 -13.96 -16.27
CA TYR A 366 -7.91 -12.88 -17.20
C TYR A 366 -9.15 -12.05 -17.60
N ARG A 367 -10.26 -12.70 -17.98
CA ARG A 367 -11.52 -11.99 -18.34
C ARG A 367 -12.11 -11.20 -17.17
N ILE A 368 -12.08 -11.72 -15.94
CA ILE A 368 -12.56 -10.99 -14.76
C ILE A 368 -11.84 -9.63 -14.59
N LEU A 369 -10.57 -9.53 -15.01
CA LEU A 369 -9.84 -8.26 -14.94
C LEU A 369 -9.89 -7.42 -16.24
N THR A 370 -10.51 -7.90 -17.32
CA THR A 370 -10.41 -7.26 -18.66
C THR A 370 -11.70 -7.19 -19.48
N ASP A 371 -12.76 -7.91 -19.08
CA ASP A 371 -14.00 -8.08 -19.85
C ASP A 371 -15.22 -7.59 -19.04
N GLY A 372 -15.96 -6.65 -19.64
CA GLY A 372 -17.14 -6.04 -19.02
C GLY A 372 -18.35 -6.95 -18.95
N ASP A 373 -18.35 -8.07 -19.68
CA ASP A 373 -19.39 -9.10 -19.59
C ASP A 373 -19.17 -10.04 -18.38
N GLU A 374 -17.96 -10.09 -17.80
CA GLU A 374 -17.66 -10.89 -16.60
C GLU A 374 -17.60 -10.04 -15.31
N THR A 375 -17.22 -8.76 -15.40
CA THR A 375 -17.06 -7.86 -14.25
C THR A 375 -17.85 -6.56 -14.42
N MET A 376 -18.88 -6.38 -13.57
CA MET A 376 -19.80 -5.23 -13.61
C MET A 376 -19.11 -3.88 -13.36
N TYR A 377 -17.99 -3.91 -12.64
CA TYR A 377 -17.28 -2.74 -12.13
C TYR A 377 -15.89 -2.55 -12.74
N LEU A 378 -15.67 -3.07 -13.97
CA LEU A 378 -14.37 -3.07 -14.66
C LEU A 378 -13.70 -1.69 -14.74
N GLN A 379 -14.47 -0.59 -14.75
CA GLN A 379 -13.92 0.77 -14.79
C GLN A 379 -13.04 1.16 -13.58
N TYR A 380 -13.13 0.43 -12.46
CA TYR A 380 -12.29 0.67 -11.28
C TYR A 380 -10.97 -0.10 -11.31
N ILE A 381 -10.80 -1.04 -12.25
CA ILE A 381 -9.60 -1.88 -12.35
C ILE A 381 -8.57 -1.18 -13.24
N HIS A 382 -7.36 -1.00 -12.73
CA HIS A 382 -6.25 -0.34 -13.42
C HIS A 382 -5.08 -1.32 -13.55
N ASN A 383 -5.26 -2.31 -14.44
CA ASN A 383 -4.36 -3.46 -14.63
C ASN A 383 -2.86 -3.12 -14.56
N GLY A 384 -2.22 -3.55 -13.47
CA GLY A 384 -0.80 -3.41 -13.20
C GLY A 384 -0.34 -2.03 -12.71
N ASP A 385 -1.24 -1.08 -12.45
CA ASP A 385 -0.92 0.12 -11.67
C ASP A 385 -0.37 -0.30 -10.31
N LYS A 386 0.72 0.35 -9.87
CA LYS A 386 1.47 -0.04 -8.67
C LYS A 386 0.60 -0.13 -7.41
N ALA A 387 -0.40 0.74 -7.29
CA ALA A 387 -1.26 0.86 -6.12
C ALA A 387 -2.62 0.16 -6.29
N ASP A 388 -2.93 -0.39 -7.46
CA ASP A 388 -4.13 -1.18 -7.74
C ASP A 388 -3.97 -2.64 -7.26
N ALA A 389 -5.06 -3.36 -6.97
CA ALA A 389 -4.96 -4.73 -6.45
C ALA A 389 -4.42 -5.73 -7.48
N THR A 390 -4.46 -5.38 -8.77
CA THR A 390 -3.85 -6.15 -9.87
C THR A 390 -2.33 -5.97 -9.99
N SER A 391 -1.70 -5.09 -9.20
CA SER A 391 -0.24 -4.99 -9.13
C SER A 391 0.36 -6.28 -8.56
N ILE A 392 1.49 -6.76 -9.11
CA ILE A 392 2.10 -8.02 -8.67
C ILE A 392 2.58 -7.93 -7.21
N ASP A 393 3.07 -6.77 -6.79
CA ASP A 393 3.49 -6.54 -5.41
C ASP A 393 2.29 -6.57 -4.44
N ASN A 394 1.14 -6.02 -4.86
CA ASN A 394 -0.10 -6.11 -4.09
C ASN A 394 -0.70 -7.52 -4.06
N MET A 395 -0.59 -8.27 -5.16
CA MET A 395 -0.96 -9.68 -5.24
C MET A 395 -0.09 -10.55 -4.30
N LEU A 396 1.22 -10.29 -4.24
CA LEU A 396 2.14 -10.91 -3.28
C LEU A 396 1.84 -10.53 -1.82
N ARG A 397 1.43 -9.29 -1.56
CA ARG A 397 0.96 -8.83 -0.24
C ARG A 397 -0.35 -9.51 0.16
N ALA A 398 -1.31 -9.62 -0.75
CA ALA A 398 -2.60 -10.27 -0.52
C ALA A 398 -2.44 -11.75 -0.14
N LEU A 399 -1.49 -12.45 -0.78
CA LEU A 399 -1.13 -13.84 -0.44
C LEU A 399 -0.62 -13.99 1.02
N GLN A 400 -0.02 -12.95 1.63
CA GLN A 400 0.36 -13.00 3.05
C GLN A 400 -0.88 -12.97 3.98
N TYR A 401 -1.93 -12.21 3.63
CA TYR A 401 -3.17 -12.23 4.40
C TYR A 401 -3.92 -13.56 4.24
N ILE A 402 -3.77 -14.27 3.11
CA ILE A 402 -4.28 -15.66 3.01
C ILE A 402 -3.47 -16.60 3.91
N LYS A 403 -2.15 -16.42 4.06
CA LYS A 403 -1.37 -17.18 5.07
C LYS A 403 -1.85 -16.92 6.50
N GLU A 404 -2.10 -15.67 6.85
CA GLU A 404 -2.66 -15.31 8.16
C GLU A 404 -4.03 -15.96 8.39
N CYS A 405 -4.91 -15.94 7.38
CA CYS A 405 -6.20 -16.64 7.38
C CYS A 405 -6.03 -18.15 7.63
N ASN A 406 -5.02 -18.77 7.01
CA ASN A 406 -4.74 -20.19 7.16
C ASN A 406 -4.18 -20.55 8.54
N GLU A 407 -3.29 -19.75 9.13
CA GLU A 407 -2.86 -19.94 10.52
C GLU A 407 -4.02 -19.75 11.51
N ILE A 408 -4.93 -18.79 11.26
CA ILE A 408 -6.17 -18.62 12.02
C ILE A 408 -7.05 -19.88 11.92
N ARG A 409 -7.33 -20.37 10.71
CA ARG A 409 -8.15 -21.58 10.49
C ARG A 409 -7.53 -22.82 11.13
N LYS A 410 -6.23 -22.98 11.03
CA LYS A 410 -5.44 -24.03 11.70
C LYS A 410 -5.53 -23.95 13.22
N SER A 411 -5.57 -22.74 13.80
CA SER A 411 -5.84 -22.55 15.24
C SER A 411 -7.26 -22.98 15.67
N GLU A 412 -8.24 -22.87 14.76
CA GLU A 412 -9.61 -23.36 14.94
C GLU A 412 -9.77 -24.86 14.59
N GLY A 413 -8.69 -25.55 14.17
CA GLY A 413 -8.72 -26.95 13.77
C GLY A 413 -9.34 -27.22 12.38
N LEU A 414 -9.41 -26.19 11.53
CA LEU A 414 -9.94 -26.26 10.17
C LEU A 414 -8.81 -26.48 9.13
N PRO A 415 -9.13 -27.06 7.96
CA PRO A 415 -8.18 -27.18 6.87
C PRO A 415 -7.82 -25.80 6.29
N GLU A 416 -6.58 -25.67 5.84
CA GLU A 416 -6.06 -24.52 5.11
C GLU A 416 -6.86 -24.32 3.80
N LEU A 417 -7.09 -23.05 3.44
CA LEU A 417 -7.66 -22.64 2.16
C LEU A 417 -6.60 -22.71 1.07
N GLN A 418 -6.99 -23.21 -0.10
CA GLN A 418 -6.20 -23.13 -1.32
C GLN A 418 -6.47 -21.80 -2.05
N VAL A 419 -5.48 -21.31 -2.78
CA VAL A 419 -5.62 -20.14 -3.66
C VAL A 419 -6.09 -20.61 -5.02
N SER A 420 -7.00 -19.85 -5.66
CA SER A 420 -7.31 -20.07 -7.08
C SER A 420 -7.23 -18.77 -7.88
N ASP A 421 -6.89 -18.90 -9.17
CA ASP A 421 -6.76 -17.74 -10.07
C ASP A 421 -8.07 -16.95 -10.18
N GLU A 422 -9.20 -17.63 -10.32
CA GLU A 422 -10.50 -16.96 -10.39
C GLU A 422 -10.86 -16.24 -9.10
N MET A 423 -10.68 -16.87 -7.92
CA MET A 423 -10.97 -16.19 -6.65
C MET A 423 -10.01 -15.01 -6.41
N MET A 424 -8.74 -15.10 -6.82
CA MET A 424 -7.80 -13.97 -6.74
C MET A 424 -8.25 -12.82 -7.63
N ALA A 425 -8.59 -13.09 -8.90
CA ALA A 425 -9.09 -12.08 -9.83
C ALA A 425 -10.40 -11.41 -9.34
N MET A 426 -11.33 -12.18 -8.78
CA MET A 426 -12.56 -11.64 -8.17
C MET A 426 -12.24 -10.71 -7.00
N ALA A 427 -11.41 -11.16 -6.06
CA ALA A 427 -11.04 -10.36 -4.89
C ALA A 427 -10.24 -9.10 -5.27
N GLN A 428 -9.44 -9.13 -6.34
CA GLN A 428 -8.79 -7.95 -6.90
C GLN A 428 -9.83 -6.96 -7.43
N ALA A 429 -10.74 -7.41 -8.30
CA ALA A 429 -11.83 -6.58 -8.84
C ALA A 429 -12.72 -5.97 -7.74
N ASP A 430 -13.03 -6.73 -6.70
CA ASP A 430 -13.84 -6.28 -5.56
C ASP A 430 -13.08 -5.30 -4.64
N ALA A 431 -11.76 -5.51 -4.43
CA ALA A 431 -10.92 -4.58 -3.67
C ALA A 431 -10.73 -3.23 -4.38
N ASP A 432 -10.56 -3.24 -5.71
CA ASP A 432 -10.43 -2.01 -6.49
C ASP A 432 -11.76 -1.25 -6.60
N PHE A 433 -12.90 -1.94 -6.69
CA PHE A 433 -14.22 -1.32 -6.49
C PHE A 433 -14.35 -0.69 -5.09
N ALA A 434 -13.85 -1.36 -4.05
CA ALA A 434 -13.90 -0.88 -2.67
C ALA A 434 -13.00 0.35 -2.39
N ASN A 435 -12.13 0.74 -3.33
CA ASN A 435 -11.37 2.00 -3.24
C ASN A 435 -12.29 3.24 -3.15
N GLU A 436 -13.40 3.21 -3.87
CA GLU A 436 -14.38 4.31 -3.91
C GLU A 436 -15.73 3.99 -3.24
N ASN A 437 -15.93 2.74 -2.78
CA ASN A 437 -17.21 2.24 -2.29
C ASN A 437 -17.05 1.51 -0.94
N THR A 438 -17.99 1.74 -0.01
CA THR A 438 -17.96 1.15 1.35
C THR A 438 -19.06 0.10 1.58
N TYR A 439 -19.39 -0.65 0.54
CA TYR A 439 -20.40 -1.71 0.52
C TYR A 439 -19.98 -2.82 -0.44
N HIS A 440 -20.52 -4.03 -0.25
CA HIS A 440 -20.21 -5.19 -1.09
C HIS A 440 -20.67 -4.97 -2.54
N PRO A 441 -19.85 -5.28 -3.57
CA PRO A 441 -20.24 -5.21 -4.97
C PRO A 441 -21.27 -6.28 -5.38
N ILE A 442 -21.24 -7.46 -4.75
CA ILE A 442 -22.17 -8.59 -5.02
C ILE A 442 -22.19 -8.99 -6.52
N GLN A 443 -21.05 -8.92 -7.22
CA GLN A 443 -20.98 -9.21 -8.65
C GLN A 443 -20.68 -10.68 -8.99
N PHE A 444 -19.98 -11.44 -8.13
CA PHE A 444 -19.51 -12.80 -8.45
C PHE A 444 -20.23 -13.96 -7.76
N GLY A 445 -21.15 -13.71 -6.83
CA GLY A 445 -21.95 -14.77 -6.17
C GLY A 445 -21.17 -15.67 -5.18
N VAL A 446 -20.04 -15.18 -4.66
CA VAL A 446 -19.18 -15.82 -3.66
C VAL A 446 -19.39 -15.22 -2.26
N ASP A 447 -18.90 -15.90 -1.22
CA ASP A 447 -18.82 -15.29 0.12
C ASP A 447 -17.68 -14.25 0.13
N GLU A 448 -17.85 -13.11 0.80
CA GLU A 448 -16.90 -11.99 0.76
C GLU A 448 -16.71 -11.32 2.13
N ASN A 449 -15.47 -10.94 2.45
CA ASN A 449 -15.12 -10.03 3.53
C ASN A 449 -14.46 -8.75 2.99
N LEU A 450 -14.89 -7.56 3.43
CA LEU A 450 -14.29 -6.28 3.05
C LEU A 450 -13.65 -5.56 4.26
N ALA A 451 -12.53 -4.88 4.01
CA ALA A 451 -11.80 -4.08 5.00
C ALA A 451 -11.18 -2.83 4.39
N TRP A 452 -11.07 -1.79 5.21
CA TRP A 452 -10.49 -0.49 4.85
C TRP A 452 -9.54 0.01 5.95
N GLY A 453 -8.43 0.64 5.58
CA GLY A 453 -7.52 1.31 6.51
C GLY A 453 -6.72 0.37 7.43
N PHE A 454 -6.56 -0.90 7.04
CA PHE A 454 -5.67 -1.85 7.71
C PHE A 454 -4.21 -1.62 7.28
N THR A 455 -3.27 -2.04 8.12
CA THR A 455 -1.84 -2.02 7.80
C THR A 455 -1.23 -3.38 8.11
N GLU A 456 0.01 -3.61 7.71
CA GLU A 456 0.72 -4.88 8.00
C GLU A 456 0.81 -5.13 9.53
N ASP A 457 0.96 -4.07 10.36
CA ASP A 457 0.89 -4.13 11.84
C ASP A 457 -0.55 -4.16 12.42
N ASN A 458 -1.56 -3.88 11.60
CA ASN A 458 -2.96 -3.80 12.01
C ASN A 458 -3.86 -4.52 11.00
N SER A 459 -3.65 -5.84 10.92
CA SER A 459 -4.34 -6.76 10.01
C SER A 459 -5.87 -6.66 10.07
N PRO A 460 -6.57 -6.91 8.93
CA PRO A 460 -8.04 -6.94 8.88
C PRO A 460 -8.63 -8.05 9.75
N PHE A 461 -7.89 -9.12 10.05
CA PHE A 461 -8.34 -10.22 10.91
C PHE A 461 -8.53 -9.81 12.38
N ARG A 462 -7.90 -8.71 12.84
CA ARG A 462 -8.25 -8.09 14.14
C ARG A 462 -9.68 -7.58 14.20
N GLY A 463 -10.25 -7.24 13.04
CA GLY A 463 -11.67 -6.96 12.87
C GLY A 463 -12.45 -8.25 12.66
N TRP A 464 -12.20 -8.88 11.51
CA TRP A 464 -12.99 -10.00 10.98
C TRP A 464 -12.99 -11.26 11.86
N TYR A 465 -11.89 -11.55 12.56
CA TYR A 465 -11.76 -12.75 13.40
C TYR A 465 -11.85 -12.40 14.88
N ASP A 466 -10.89 -11.66 15.46
CA ASP A 466 -10.80 -11.49 16.92
C ASP A 466 -12.06 -10.89 17.57
N LYS A 467 -12.54 -9.76 17.03
CA LYS A 467 -13.70 -9.04 17.59
C LYS A 467 -15.00 -9.79 17.32
N GLU A 468 -15.17 -10.29 16.11
CA GLU A 468 -16.40 -10.97 15.69
C GLU A 468 -16.57 -12.34 16.35
N LYS A 469 -15.47 -13.11 16.51
CA LYS A 469 -15.45 -14.35 17.29
C LYS A 469 -15.91 -14.11 18.72
N ALA A 470 -15.40 -13.07 19.38
CA ALA A 470 -15.80 -12.73 20.74
C ALA A 470 -17.31 -12.43 20.88
N ILE A 471 -17.90 -11.77 19.87
CA ILE A 471 -19.35 -11.52 19.78
C ILE A 471 -20.12 -12.83 19.55
N TYR A 472 -19.67 -13.67 18.62
CA TYR A 472 -20.29 -14.95 18.31
C TYR A 472 -20.27 -15.92 19.51
N GLU A 473 -19.12 -16.07 20.17
CA GLU A 473 -19.00 -16.89 21.36
C GLU A 473 -19.89 -16.38 22.51
N GLN A 474 -20.00 -15.07 22.70
CA GLN A 474 -20.92 -14.51 23.70
C GLN A 474 -22.37 -14.89 23.39
N ALA A 475 -22.80 -14.75 22.12
CA ALA A 475 -24.14 -15.17 21.71
C ALA A 475 -24.36 -16.68 21.91
N VAL A 476 -23.36 -17.53 21.64
CA VAL A 476 -23.41 -18.98 21.89
C VAL A 476 -23.46 -19.32 23.39
N ARG A 477 -22.81 -18.54 24.26
CA ARG A 477 -22.92 -18.70 25.73
C ARG A 477 -24.32 -18.34 26.24
N GLU A 478 -24.93 -17.30 25.66
CA GLU A 478 -26.30 -16.86 26.00
C GLU A 478 -27.37 -17.79 25.42
N ASN A 479 -27.16 -18.33 24.22
CA ASN A 479 -28.04 -19.28 23.56
C ASN A 479 -27.23 -20.39 22.84
N PRO A 480 -26.99 -21.54 23.49
CA PRO A 480 -26.20 -22.64 22.93
C PRO A 480 -26.73 -23.24 21.63
N GLU A 481 -28.01 -23.05 21.30
CA GLU A 481 -28.58 -23.55 20.03
C GLU A 481 -28.03 -22.81 18.81
N ILE A 482 -27.54 -21.56 18.97
CA ILE A 482 -26.89 -20.79 17.89
C ILE A 482 -25.76 -21.57 17.24
N LYS A 483 -24.98 -22.35 18.01
CA LYS A 483 -23.85 -23.16 17.51
C LYS A 483 -24.28 -24.26 16.53
N LYS A 484 -25.57 -24.62 16.47
CA LYS A 484 -26.11 -25.62 15.54
C LYS A 484 -26.69 -25.01 14.26
N ILE A 485 -26.77 -23.68 14.17
CA ILE A 485 -27.39 -22.98 13.05
C ILE A 485 -26.31 -22.70 11.99
N PRO A 486 -26.44 -23.20 10.74
CA PRO A 486 -25.48 -22.88 9.70
C PRO A 486 -25.54 -21.38 9.33
N PRO A 487 -24.43 -20.73 8.90
CA PRO A 487 -24.36 -19.28 8.67
C PRO A 487 -25.51 -18.73 7.82
N TYR A 488 -25.86 -19.41 6.72
CA TYR A 488 -26.98 -19.04 5.86
C TYR A 488 -28.32 -18.98 6.61
N ALA A 489 -28.61 -19.92 7.52
CA ALA A 489 -29.82 -19.91 8.33
C ALA A 489 -29.74 -18.86 9.46
N LEU A 490 -28.54 -18.61 10.00
CA LEU A 490 -28.31 -17.59 11.02
C LEU A 490 -28.67 -16.19 10.50
N ARG A 491 -28.40 -15.91 9.21
CA ARG A 491 -28.80 -14.66 8.53
C ARG A 491 -30.30 -14.36 8.64
N TYR A 492 -31.16 -15.38 8.56
CA TYR A 492 -32.62 -15.22 8.62
C TYR A 492 -33.17 -15.29 10.04
N GLN A 493 -32.61 -16.15 10.90
CA GLN A 493 -33.10 -16.34 12.27
C GLN A 493 -32.59 -15.26 13.24
N TYR A 494 -31.36 -14.79 13.03
CA TYR A 494 -30.68 -13.81 13.88
C TYR A 494 -29.94 -12.74 13.04
N PRO A 495 -30.64 -11.97 12.18
CA PRO A 495 -30.01 -11.01 11.26
C PRO A 495 -29.12 -9.97 11.96
N SER A 496 -29.52 -9.48 13.14
CA SER A 496 -28.70 -8.52 13.90
C SER A 496 -27.43 -9.13 14.52
N LEU A 497 -27.38 -10.45 14.73
CA LEU A 497 -26.16 -11.15 15.11
C LEU A 497 -25.30 -11.38 13.87
N TYR A 498 -25.89 -11.92 12.80
CA TYR A 498 -25.19 -12.20 11.54
C TYR A 498 -24.43 -10.96 11.02
N ASN A 499 -25.06 -9.79 11.01
CA ASN A 499 -24.43 -8.51 10.60
C ASN A 499 -23.26 -8.05 11.50
N LYS A 500 -22.97 -8.75 12.61
CA LYS A 500 -21.85 -8.47 13.53
C LYS A 500 -20.82 -9.59 13.59
N VAL A 501 -21.05 -10.71 12.90
CA VAL A 501 -20.18 -11.91 12.95
C VAL A 501 -19.96 -12.56 11.56
N GLY A 502 -20.43 -11.91 10.49
CA GLY A 502 -20.42 -12.47 9.14
C GLY A 502 -19.01 -12.76 8.64
N HIS A 503 -18.03 -11.88 8.92
CA HIS A 503 -16.67 -12.08 8.46
C HIS A 503 -15.99 -13.23 9.19
N TYR A 504 -16.24 -13.38 10.51
CA TYR A 504 -15.81 -14.53 11.29
C TYR A 504 -16.38 -15.82 10.71
N LEU A 505 -17.69 -15.85 10.44
CA LEU A 505 -18.36 -17.03 9.89
C LEU A 505 -17.84 -17.44 8.50
N ASN A 506 -17.45 -16.48 7.66
CA ASN A 506 -16.80 -16.78 6.38
C ASN A 506 -15.42 -17.44 6.58
N ILE A 507 -14.62 -16.94 7.52
CA ILE A 507 -13.28 -17.48 7.84
C ILE A 507 -13.37 -18.90 8.41
N VAL A 508 -14.32 -19.18 9.32
CA VAL A 508 -14.48 -20.50 9.95
C VAL A 508 -15.47 -21.44 9.24
N SER A 509 -15.88 -21.08 8.03
CA SER A 509 -16.78 -21.88 7.20
C SER A 509 -16.11 -23.14 6.64
N GLY A 510 -16.93 -24.01 6.02
CA GLY A 510 -16.48 -25.14 5.23
C GLY A 510 -15.89 -24.79 3.85
N ASN A 511 -15.62 -23.51 3.56
CA ASN A 511 -14.95 -23.10 2.33
C ASN A 511 -13.54 -23.73 2.22
N THR A 512 -13.12 -23.98 0.98
CA THR A 512 -11.88 -24.72 0.64
C THR A 512 -10.95 -23.93 -0.27
N VAL A 513 -11.48 -22.97 -1.03
CA VAL A 513 -10.70 -22.03 -1.84
C VAL A 513 -10.97 -20.59 -1.44
N THR A 514 -10.00 -19.73 -1.71
CA THR A 514 -10.09 -18.30 -1.46
C THR A 514 -9.23 -17.52 -2.45
N GLY A 515 -9.44 -16.21 -2.48
CA GLY A 515 -8.57 -15.23 -3.10
C GLY A 515 -8.68 -13.93 -2.32
N PHE A 516 -7.64 -13.11 -2.42
CA PHE A 516 -7.54 -11.86 -1.68
C PHE A 516 -7.00 -10.79 -2.63
N GLY A 517 -7.65 -9.63 -2.68
CA GLY A 517 -7.17 -8.42 -3.32
C GLY A 517 -6.79 -7.39 -2.26
N VAL A 518 -5.64 -6.74 -2.41
CA VAL A 518 -5.22 -5.62 -1.55
C VAL A 518 -4.94 -4.45 -2.47
N SER A 519 -5.72 -3.37 -2.36
CA SER A 519 -5.45 -2.13 -3.08
C SER A 519 -4.86 -1.09 -2.15
N GLN A 520 -4.00 -0.23 -2.69
CA GLN A 520 -3.42 0.94 -2.04
C GLN A 520 -3.95 2.26 -2.65
N ASN A 521 -4.97 2.18 -3.52
CA ASN A 521 -5.60 3.29 -4.23
C ASN A 521 -6.88 3.82 -3.55
N GLY A 522 -7.10 3.48 -2.28
CA GLY A 522 -8.35 3.81 -1.58
C GLY A 522 -8.56 5.31 -1.34
N LYS A 523 -9.72 5.82 -1.77
CA LYS A 523 -10.11 7.24 -1.74
C LYS A 523 -10.40 7.78 -0.34
N TYR A 524 -10.97 6.92 0.51
CA TYR A 524 -11.35 7.25 1.89
C TYR A 524 -10.36 6.73 2.93
N TYR A 525 -9.64 5.67 2.58
CA TYR A 525 -8.68 4.97 3.44
C TYR A 525 -7.51 4.50 2.57
N PRO A 526 -6.23 4.65 2.99
CA PRO A 526 -5.07 4.35 2.13
C PRO A 526 -4.95 2.90 1.65
N THR A 527 -5.70 1.98 2.26
CA THR A 527 -5.70 0.55 1.95
C THR A 527 -7.12 0.03 1.92
N THR A 528 -7.40 -0.85 0.96
CA THR A 528 -8.63 -1.62 0.87
C THR A 528 -8.30 -3.08 0.64
N GLY A 529 -9.22 -3.96 1.02
CA GLY A 529 -9.01 -5.39 0.91
C GLY A 529 -10.33 -6.12 0.80
N SER A 530 -10.40 -7.01 -0.18
CA SER A 530 -11.47 -8.01 -0.29
C SER A 530 -10.85 -9.39 -0.14
N GLN A 531 -11.47 -10.25 0.66
CA GLN A 531 -11.21 -11.68 0.65
C GLN A 531 -12.49 -12.41 0.25
N VAL A 532 -12.44 -13.17 -0.84
CA VAL A 532 -13.55 -14.00 -1.30
C VAL A 532 -13.31 -15.47 -0.98
N PHE A 533 -14.39 -16.23 -0.80
CA PHE A 533 -14.34 -17.63 -0.42
C PHE A 533 -15.34 -18.48 -1.21
N SER A 534 -14.97 -19.72 -1.49
CA SER A 534 -15.84 -20.70 -2.14
C SER A 534 -15.48 -22.14 -1.74
N THR A 535 -16.37 -23.07 -2.09
CA THR A 535 -16.11 -24.52 -2.09
C THR A 535 -15.78 -25.05 -3.50
N ASP A 536 -15.89 -24.22 -4.53
CA ASP A 536 -15.65 -24.62 -5.91
C ASP A 536 -14.16 -24.74 -6.19
N THR A 537 -13.75 -25.94 -6.62
CA THR A 537 -12.36 -26.28 -6.99
C THR A 537 -12.24 -26.57 -8.49
N SER A 538 -13.22 -26.16 -9.29
CA SER A 538 -13.24 -26.37 -10.73
C SER A 538 -12.01 -25.78 -11.42
N THR A 539 -11.39 -26.59 -12.29
CA THR A 539 -10.27 -26.21 -13.15
C THR A 539 -10.70 -25.93 -14.60
N SER A 540 -12.00 -25.66 -14.80
CA SER A 540 -12.54 -25.09 -16.05
C SER A 540 -11.83 -23.78 -16.42
N ASP A 541 -11.87 -23.42 -17.70
CA ASP A 541 -11.25 -22.19 -18.24
C ASP A 541 -9.77 -21.97 -17.85
N GLY A 542 -9.07 -23.04 -17.45
CA GLY A 542 -7.67 -23.00 -17.01
C GLY A 542 -7.47 -22.45 -15.60
N ASN A 543 -8.52 -22.33 -14.78
CA ASN A 543 -8.40 -21.97 -13.37
C ASN A 543 -7.50 -22.97 -12.63
N ARG A 544 -6.42 -22.47 -12.01
CA ARG A 544 -5.52 -23.31 -11.19
C ARG A 544 -5.90 -23.17 -9.73
N VAL A 545 -5.85 -24.27 -8.99
CA VAL A 545 -6.04 -24.30 -7.53
C VAL A 545 -4.74 -24.83 -6.90
N MET A 546 -4.13 -24.04 -6.02
CA MET A 546 -2.77 -24.26 -5.51
C MET A 546 -2.71 -24.00 -4.00
N THR A 547 -1.68 -24.50 -3.31
CA THR A 547 -1.41 -24.02 -1.94
C THR A 547 -0.94 -22.56 -1.99
N VAL A 548 -1.04 -21.83 -0.88
CA VAL A 548 -0.59 -20.42 -0.83
C VAL A 548 0.92 -20.31 -1.12
N ASP A 549 1.71 -21.28 -0.64
CA ASP A 549 3.16 -21.32 -0.88
C ASP A 549 3.51 -21.62 -2.35
N ASP A 550 2.85 -22.62 -2.96
CA ASP A 550 3.06 -22.92 -4.39
C ASP A 550 2.68 -21.73 -5.28
N TYR A 551 1.61 -21.01 -4.91
CA TYR A 551 1.12 -19.85 -5.65
C TYR A 551 2.08 -18.65 -5.53
N ILE A 552 2.60 -18.36 -4.33
CA ILE A 552 3.66 -17.37 -4.11
C ILE A 552 4.91 -17.75 -4.92
N ALA A 553 5.32 -19.02 -4.90
CA ALA A 553 6.49 -19.49 -5.63
C ALA A 553 6.33 -19.32 -7.15
N ASP A 554 5.16 -19.66 -7.71
CA ASP A 554 4.87 -19.50 -9.13
C ASP A 554 4.82 -18.04 -9.59
N LEU A 555 4.15 -17.17 -8.81
CA LEU A 555 4.07 -15.74 -9.09
C LEU A 555 5.44 -15.06 -8.98
N THR A 556 6.23 -15.40 -7.95
CA THR A 556 7.60 -14.88 -7.76
C THR A 556 8.52 -15.35 -8.89
N ALA A 557 8.42 -16.62 -9.30
CA ALA A 557 9.21 -17.15 -10.41
C ALA A 557 8.84 -16.49 -11.75
N TRP A 558 7.55 -16.21 -12.00
CA TRP A 558 7.11 -15.46 -13.18
C TRP A 558 7.67 -14.03 -13.18
N LYS A 559 7.51 -13.29 -12.07
CA LYS A 559 8.04 -11.92 -11.92
C LYS A 559 9.55 -11.89 -12.16
N ALA A 560 10.29 -12.76 -11.48
CA ALA A 560 11.75 -12.85 -11.61
C ALA A 560 12.21 -13.26 -13.02
N ALA A 561 11.47 -14.13 -13.72
CA ALA A 561 11.81 -14.51 -15.10
C ALA A 561 11.68 -13.33 -16.07
N LEU A 562 10.70 -12.44 -15.87
CA LEU A 562 10.54 -11.23 -16.66
C LEU A 562 11.58 -10.16 -16.31
N GLU A 563 11.81 -9.89 -15.02
CA GLU A 563 12.82 -8.91 -14.57
C GLU A 563 14.24 -9.26 -15.03
N ASN A 564 14.58 -10.56 -15.11
CA ASN A 564 15.88 -11.03 -15.60
C ASN A 564 15.97 -11.19 -17.12
N ALA A 565 14.85 -11.11 -17.87
CA ALA A 565 14.80 -11.46 -19.30
C ALA A 565 15.79 -10.66 -20.17
N SER A 566 15.99 -9.37 -19.87
CA SER A 566 16.98 -8.53 -20.57
C SER A 566 18.43 -8.97 -20.32
N GLY A 567 18.72 -9.49 -19.12
CA GLY A 567 20.03 -10.05 -18.77
C GLY A 567 20.27 -11.40 -19.45
N ASP A 568 19.28 -12.29 -19.39
CA ASP A 568 19.28 -13.60 -20.05
C ASP A 568 19.50 -13.48 -21.56
N TYR A 569 18.77 -12.58 -22.23
CA TYR A 569 18.96 -12.30 -23.65
C TYR A 569 20.38 -11.85 -23.98
N LYS A 570 20.96 -10.91 -23.21
CA LYS A 570 22.34 -10.44 -23.43
C LYS A 570 23.37 -11.57 -23.24
N ALA A 571 23.16 -12.46 -22.27
CA ALA A 571 24.04 -13.61 -22.03
C ALA A 571 23.94 -14.66 -23.16
N ALA A 572 22.73 -14.93 -23.64
CA ALA A 572 22.48 -15.82 -24.78
C ALA A 572 23.06 -15.24 -26.09
N GLN A 573 22.83 -13.96 -26.37
CA GLN A 573 23.40 -13.24 -27.52
C GLN A 573 24.94 -13.30 -27.52
N ALA A 574 25.60 -13.01 -26.39
CA ALA A 574 27.05 -13.10 -26.29
C ALA A 574 27.58 -14.54 -26.51
N SER A 575 26.78 -15.55 -26.14
CA SER A 575 27.10 -16.97 -26.39
C SER A 575 26.92 -17.33 -27.87
N ALA A 576 25.88 -16.82 -28.53
CA ALA A 576 25.65 -16.96 -29.97
C ALA A 576 26.76 -16.28 -30.79
N ASP A 577 27.12 -15.04 -30.47
CA ASP A 577 28.19 -14.29 -31.14
C ASP A 577 29.54 -15.05 -31.05
N LYS A 578 29.85 -15.60 -29.86
CA LYS A 578 31.05 -16.42 -29.65
C LYS A 578 31.01 -17.73 -30.43
N ALA A 579 29.86 -18.40 -30.49
CA ALA A 579 29.69 -19.62 -31.26
C ALA A 579 29.83 -19.36 -32.77
N ALA A 580 29.27 -18.24 -33.27
CA ALA A 580 29.41 -17.80 -34.66
C ALA A 580 30.87 -17.47 -35.04
N GLN A 581 31.64 -16.82 -34.15
CA GLN A 581 33.07 -16.62 -34.36
C GLN A 581 33.85 -17.94 -34.46
N LEU A 582 33.56 -18.91 -33.59
CA LEU A 582 34.18 -20.23 -33.63
C LEU A 582 33.78 -21.04 -34.88
N ALA A 583 32.52 -20.94 -35.31
CA ALA A 583 32.06 -21.54 -36.56
C ALA A 583 32.78 -20.94 -37.77
N LYS A 584 32.95 -19.61 -37.82
CA LYS A 584 33.72 -18.95 -38.88
C LYS A 584 35.19 -19.40 -38.88
N GLN A 585 35.85 -19.44 -37.73
CA GLN A 585 37.24 -19.89 -37.62
C GLN A 585 37.41 -21.35 -38.10
N ALA A 586 36.49 -22.24 -37.74
CA ALA A 586 36.51 -23.62 -38.19
C ALA A 586 36.24 -23.75 -39.71
N ALA A 587 35.36 -22.91 -40.27
CA ALA A 587 35.13 -22.84 -41.72
C ALA A 587 36.37 -22.30 -42.49
N ASP A 588 37.04 -21.27 -41.96
CA ASP A 588 38.28 -20.73 -42.54
C ASP A 588 39.42 -21.78 -42.53
N ASP A 589 39.58 -22.56 -41.43
CA ASP A 589 40.55 -23.68 -41.41
C ASP A 589 40.15 -24.82 -42.34
N ALA A 590 38.88 -25.21 -42.40
CA ALA A 590 38.39 -26.24 -43.30
C ALA A 590 38.66 -25.88 -44.78
N ALA A 591 38.48 -24.61 -45.16
CA ALA A 591 38.87 -24.11 -46.48
C ALA A 591 40.39 -24.24 -46.70
N ALA A 592 41.21 -23.80 -45.75
CA ALA A 592 42.67 -23.91 -45.83
C ALA A 592 43.17 -25.37 -45.92
N LYS A 593 42.52 -26.32 -45.24
CA LYS A 593 42.82 -27.76 -45.37
C LYS A 593 42.37 -28.34 -46.71
N SER A 594 41.26 -27.87 -47.28
CA SER A 594 40.83 -28.27 -48.63
C SER A 594 41.86 -27.82 -49.67
N ASP A 595 42.25 -26.54 -49.62
CA ASP A 595 43.32 -25.95 -50.43
C ASP A 595 44.64 -26.75 -50.35
N ALA A 596 44.99 -27.23 -49.16
CA ALA A 596 46.18 -28.05 -48.94
C ALA A 596 46.05 -29.46 -49.56
N ALA A 597 44.87 -30.09 -49.46
CA ALA A 597 44.59 -31.38 -50.09
C ALA A 597 44.62 -31.28 -51.62
N ASP A 598 44.10 -30.20 -52.20
CA ASP A 598 44.11 -29.97 -53.65
C ASP A 598 45.53 -29.72 -54.17
N ARG A 599 46.36 -28.96 -53.44
CA ARG A 599 47.79 -28.81 -53.75
C ARG A 599 48.55 -30.13 -53.67
N ALA A 600 48.25 -30.98 -52.68
CA ALA A 600 48.85 -32.30 -52.55
C ALA A 600 48.42 -33.26 -53.69
N GLN A 601 47.19 -33.13 -54.22
CA GLN A 601 46.78 -33.86 -55.43
C GLN A 601 47.64 -33.46 -56.64
N ALA A 602 47.84 -32.16 -56.83
CA ALA A 602 48.59 -31.64 -57.98
C ALA A 602 50.07 -32.08 -57.96
N ASP A 603 50.71 -32.17 -56.78
CA ASP A 603 52.08 -32.72 -56.68
C ASP A 603 52.11 -34.23 -56.97
N LEU A 604 51.17 -35.02 -56.42
CA LEU A 604 51.05 -36.45 -56.69
C LEU A 604 50.90 -36.75 -58.20
N ASP A 605 50.07 -35.99 -58.91
CA ASP A 605 49.87 -36.13 -60.36
C ASP A 605 51.19 -35.83 -61.14
N ALA A 606 51.95 -34.82 -60.70
CA ALA A 606 53.24 -34.45 -61.27
C ALA A 606 54.35 -35.48 -60.99
N LYS A 607 54.42 -36.04 -59.77
CA LYS A 607 55.37 -37.12 -59.44
C LYS A 607 55.05 -38.40 -60.22
N THR A 608 53.78 -38.77 -60.30
CA THR A 608 53.29 -39.90 -61.10
C THR A 608 53.71 -39.80 -62.57
N THR A 609 53.61 -38.60 -63.16
CA THR A 609 54.05 -38.35 -64.53
C THR A 609 55.57 -38.52 -64.69
N THR A 610 56.35 -38.09 -63.69
CA THR A 610 57.81 -38.15 -63.69
C THR A 610 58.33 -39.59 -63.55
N ALA A 611 57.74 -40.39 -62.65
CA ALA A 611 58.03 -41.81 -62.48
C ALA A 611 57.81 -42.62 -63.77
N LYS A 612 56.73 -42.32 -64.50
CA LYS A 612 56.46 -42.93 -65.82
C LYS A 612 57.57 -42.63 -66.83
N ALA A 613 57.98 -41.37 -66.96
CA ALA A 613 59.02 -40.95 -67.92
C ALA A 613 60.42 -41.53 -67.58
N ALA A 614 60.73 -41.75 -66.31
CA ALA A 614 61.98 -42.37 -65.89
C ALA A 614 62.05 -43.87 -66.28
N LYS A 615 60.93 -44.60 -66.11
CA LYS A 615 60.80 -46.01 -66.51
C LYS A 615 60.98 -46.23 -68.02
N GLU A 616 60.44 -45.32 -68.84
CA GLU A 616 60.60 -45.36 -70.30
C GLU A 616 62.08 -45.20 -70.73
N LYS A 617 62.86 -44.35 -70.03
CA LYS A 617 64.30 -44.18 -70.29
C LYS A 617 65.15 -45.39 -69.91
N LEU A 618 64.84 -46.05 -68.78
CA LEU A 618 65.53 -47.27 -68.35
C LEU A 618 65.40 -48.40 -69.38
N ALA A 619 64.20 -48.60 -69.94
CA ALA A 619 63.96 -49.60 -70.97
C ALA A 619 64.80 -49.37 -72.25
N ALA A 620 65.06 -48.11 -72.62
CA ALA A 620 65.89 -47.76 -73.77
C ALA A 620 67.38 -48.04 -73.53
N ALA A 621 67.91 -47.75 -72.34
CA ALA A 621 69.32 -47.95 -72.02
C ALA A 621 69.73 -49.43 -71.96
N GLN A 622 68.86 -50.31 -71.44
CA GLN A 622 69.11 -51.76 -71.36
C GLN A 622 69.33 -52.36 -72.75
N LYS A 623 68.50 -51.98 -73.73
CA LYS A 623 68.57 -52.49 -75.10
C LYS A 623 69.92 -52.19 -75.79
N ALA A 624 70.49 -51.02 -75.56
CA ALA A 624 71.75 -50.61 -76.19
C ALA A 624 72.98 -51.35 -75.65
N TYR A 625 72.95 -51.77 -74.39
CA TYR A 625 74.00 -52.58 -73.77
C TYR A 625 73.99 -54.02 -74.30
N ASP A 626 72.79 -54.61 -74.44
CA ASP A 626 72.61 -56.01 -74.86
C ASP A 626 73.01 -56.26 -76.34
N GLU A 627 73.06 -55.22 -77.17
CA GLU A 627 73.48 -55.30 -78.58
C GLU A 627 75.02 -55.37 -78.75
N ALA A 628 75.81 -54.82 -77.81
CA ALA A 628 77.28 -54.71 -77.95
C ALA A 628 78.07 -55.95 -77.49
N VAL A 629 77.49 -56.79 -76.62
CA VAL A 629 78.16 -57.97 -76.03
C VAL A 629 78.36 -59.12 -77.06
N LYS A 630 77.78 -59.02 -78.25
CA LYS A 630 77.52 -60.16 -79.16
C LYS A 630 78.60 -60.44 -80.22
N ALA A 631 79.78 -59.80 -80.16
CA ALA A 631 80.62 -59.60 -81.36
C ALA A 631 82.04 -60.21 -81.40
N ASN A 632 82.63 -60.72 -80.30
CA ASN A 632 84.11 -60.86 -80.23
C ASN A 632 84.67 -62.20 -79.68
N GLN A 633 84.36 -63.34 -80.31
CA GLN A 633 84.98 -64.66 -80.03
C GLN A 633 85.21 -65.46 -81.34
N ASP A 634 86.18 -66.41 -81.35
CA ASP A 634 86.50 -67.40 -82.41
C ASP A 634 87.60 -67.10 -83.48
N LYS A 635 88.82 -66.70 -83.07
CA LYS A 635 89.99 -66.53 -83.98
C LYS A 635 91.07 -67.65 -83.91
N ALA A 636 90.88 -68.70 -83.11
CA ALA A 636 92.02 -69.44 -82.53
C ALA A 636 92.67 -70.59 -83.35
N HIS A 637 92.12 -71.01 -84.51
CA HIS A 637 92.52 -72.28 -85.14
C HIS A 637 93.52 -72.21 -86.31
N ALA A 638 93.86 -71.02 -86.82
CA ALA A 638 94.77 -70.87 -87.97
C ALA A 638 96.27 -71.02 -87.60
N LEU A 639 96.62 -70.80 -86.34
CA LEU A 639 98.01 -70.67 -85.86
C LEU A 639 98.78 -72.00 -85.72
N GLU A 640 98.13 -73.15 -85.91
CA GLU A 640 98.64 -74.45 -85.44
C GLU A 640 99.71 -75.08 -86.37
N GLN A 641 99.56 -74.97 -87.69
CA GLN A 641 100.50 -75.60 -88.63
C GLN A 641 101.86 -74.88 -88.73
N ALA A 642 101.93 -73.58 -88.42
CA ALA A 642 103.16 -72.80 -88.50
C ALA A 642 104.14 -73.09 -87.33
N LYS A 643 103.67 -73.73 -86.25
CA LYS A 643 104.44 -73.98 -85.01
C LYS A 643 105.50 -75.09 -85.10
N LYS A 644 105.51 -75.92 -86.16
CA LYS A 644 106.48 -77.04 -86.28
C LYS A 644 107.88 -76.64 -86.74
N GLU A 645 108.03 -75.51 -87.43
CA GLU A 645 109.35 -75.00 -87.87
C GLU A 645 109.95 -74.04 -86.81
N GLN A 646 109.09 -73.44 -85.98
CA GLN A 646 109.44 -72.64 -84.79
C GLN A 646 110.27 -73.44 -83.75
N THR A 647 109.98 -74.73 -83.53
CA THR A 647 110.53 -75.52 -82.41
C THR A 647 112.06 -75.52 -82.32
N ALA A 648 112.78 -75.61 -83.44
CA ALA A 648 114.25 -75.67 -83.45
C ALA A 648 114.94 -74.31 -83.16
N LYS A 649 114.21 -73.19 -83.28
CA LYS A 649 114.66 -71.86 -82.84
C LYS A 649 114.04 -71.45 -81.48
N THR A 650 113.07 -72.20 -81.00
CA THR A 650 112.46 -72.01 -79.67
C THR A 650 113.42 -72.36 -78.53
N GLU A 651 114.27 -73.38 -78.62
CA GLU A 651 115.11 -73.78 -77.47
C GLU A 651 116.12 -72.71 -77.02
N ALA A 652 116.66 -71.91 -77.95
CA ALA A 652 117.49 -70.75 -77.61
C ALA A 652 116.66 -69.57 -77.06
N TYR A 653 115.42 -69.44 -77.53
CA TYR A 653 114.45 -68.45 -77.06
C TYR A 653 113.93 -68.76 -75.64
N GLU A 654 113.70 -70.03 -75.28
CA GLU A 654 113.16 -70.43 -73.96
C GLU A 654 114.07 -70.03 -72.78
N GLN A 655 115.39 -69.90 -72.97
CA GLN A 655 116.27 -69.37 -71.91
C GLN A 655 116.07 -67.87 -71.68
N ALA A 656 115.97 -67.06 -72.75
CA ALA A 656 115.68 -65.63 -72.62
C ALA A 656 114.27 -65.40 -72.06
N LYS A 657 113.29 -66.16 -72.56
CA LYS A 657 111.89 -66.16 -72.13
C LYS A 657 111.71 -66.48 -70.64
N ARG A 658 112.56 -67.31 -70.02
CA ARG A 658 112.54 -67.53 -68.55
C ARG A 658 112.91 -66.25 -67.79
N ALA A 659 113.94 -65.54 -68.23
CA ALA A 659 114.31 -64.25 -67.63
C ALA A 659 113.22 -63.18 -67.83
N THR A 660 112.49 -63.21 -68.96
CA THR A 660 111.29 -62.36 -69.15
C THR A 660 110.13 -62.80 -68.27
N ALA A 661 109.88 -64.09 -68.08
CA ALA A 661 108.78 -64.58 -67.23
C ALA A 661 108.93 -64.13 -65.77
N ASP A 662 110.15 -64.18 -65.23
CA ASP A 662 110.45 -63.67 -63.89
C ASP A 662 110.26 -62.13 -63.81
N ALA A 663 110.73 -61.39 -64.82
CA ALA A 663 110.53 -59.94 -64.91
C ALA A 663 109.04 -59.55 -65.10
N LYS A 664 108.26 -60.36 -65.83
CA LYS A 664 106.82 -60.18 -66.03
C LYS A 664 106.07 -60.41 -64.73
N ASN A 665 106.36 -61.50 -64.00
CA ASN A 665 105.75 -61.75 -62.68
C ASN A 665 106.06 -60.60 -61.70
N ALA A 666 107.27 -60.04 -61.75
CA ALA A 666 107.64 -58.86 -60.96
C ALA A 666 106.88 -57.59 -61.39
N ALA A 667 106.65 -57.38 -62.70
CA ALA A 667 105.85 -56.27 -63.21
C ALA A 667 104.36 -56.41 -62.89
N ASP A 668 103.77 -57.60 -63.07
CA ASP A 668 102.38 -57.91 -62.72
C ASP A 668 102.14 -57.68 -61.22
N THR A 669 103.06 -58.15 -60.36
CA THR A 669 103.00 -57.92 -58.91
C THR A 669 103.10 -56.43 -58.55
N ALA A 670 103.91 -55.66 -59.27
CA ALA A 670 104.02 -54.21 -59.07
C ALA A 670 102.76 -53.47 -59.53
N GLN A 671 102.15 -53.88 -60.65
CA GLN A 671 100.86 -53.35 -61.13
C GLN A 671 99.71 -53.68 -60.16
N GLN A 672 99.66 -54.89 -59.61
CA GLN A 672 98.67 -55.22 -58.57
C GLN A 672 98.81 -54.31 -57.34
N LYS A 673 100.03 -54.07 -56.87
CA LYS A 673 100.28 -53.13 -55.76
C LYS A 673 99.90 -51.69 -56.09
N ALA A 674 100.06 -51.25 -57.33
CA ALA A 674 99.60 -49.94 -57.79
C ALA A 674 98.05 -49.84 -57.80
N ALA A 675 97.35 -50.91 -58.20
CA ALA A 675 95.89 -50.98 -58.13
C ALA A 675 95.36 -51.02 -56.68
N GLU A 676 96.02 -51.76 -55.79
CA GLU A 676 95.72 -51.78 -54.35
C GLU A 676 95.98 -50.40 -53.71
N ALA A 677 97.05 -49.71 -54.10
CA ALA A 677 97.33 -48.33 -53.67
C ALA A 677 96.29 -47.33 -54.19
N GLN A 678 95.80 -47.49 -55.42
CA GLN A 678 94.69 -46.70 -55.97
C GLN A 678 93.42 -46.89 -55.14
N SER A 679 93.03 -48.14 -54.84
CA SER A 679 91.84 -48.42 -54.01
C SER A 679 91.95 -47.83 -52.60
N ARG A 680 93.16 -47.83 -52.00
CA ARG A 680 93.43 -47.16 -50.71
C ARG A 680 93.29 -45.64 -50.82
N LEU A 681 93.76 -45.02 -51.91
CA LEU A 681 93.61 -43.59 -52.16
C LEU A 681 92.15 -43.20 -52.39
N ASP A 682 91.39 -43.96 -53.18
CA ASP A 682 89.97 -43.70 -53.45
C ASP A 682 89.12 -43.79 -52.17
N LYS A 683 89.45 -44.76 -51.30
CA LYS A 683 88.83 -44.90 -49.97
C LYS A 683 89.18 -43.72 -49.05
N ALA A 684 90.43 -43.24 -49.05
CA ALA A 684 90.84 -42.09 -48.27
C ALA A 684 90.18 -40.79 -48.76
N ASN A 685 90.11 -40.58 -50.08
CA ASN A 685 89.38 -39.45 -50.68
C ASN A 685 87.88 -39.50 -50.34
N SER A 686 87.27 -40.69 -50.35
CA SER A 686 85.87 -40.87 -49.91
C SER A 686 85.68 -40.51 -48.44
N ALA A 687 86.65 -40.81 -47.57
CA ALA A 687 86.61 -40.43 -46.15
C ALA A 687 86.74 -38.90 -45.96
N VAL A 688 87.59 -38.23 -46.74
CA VAL A 688 87.68 -36.75 -46.77
C VAL A 688 86.34 -36.13 -47.19
N THR A 689 85.69 -36.66 -48.23
CA THR A 689 84.36 -36.19 -48.67
C THR A 689 83.30 -36.40 -47.58
N ALA A 690 83.26 -37.58 -46.95
CA ALA A 690 82.32 -37.87 -45.87
C ALA A 690 82.55 -36.97 -44.63
N ALA A 691 83.81 -36.66 -44.30
CA ALA A 691 84.13 -35.72 -43.24
C ALA A 691 83.68 -34.28 -43.59
N GLN A 692 83.83 -33.84 -44.85
CA GLN A 692 83.29 -32.54 -45.29
C GLN A 692 81.77 -32.47 -45.13
N THR A 693 81.02 -33.49 -45.56
CA THR A 693 79.55 -33.52 -45.38
C THR A 693 79.14 -33.45 -43.89
N ARG A 694 79.93 -34.05 -42.98
CA ARG A 694 79.70 -33.95 -41.53
C ARG A 694 79.97 -32.54 -41.00
N ILE A 695 80.97 -31.82 -41.52
CA ILE A 695 81.20 -30.40 -41.20
C ILE A 695 80.02 -29.54 -41.65
N ASP A 696 79.54 -29.73 -42.90
CA ASP A 696 78.44 -28.93 -43.46
C ASP A 696 77.14 -29.14 -42.67
N ALA A 697 76.84 -30.38 -42.27
CA ALA A 697 75.71 -30.69 -41.41
C ALA A 697 75.85 -30.14 -39.98
N ALA A 698 77.03 -30.20 -39.38
CA ALA A 698 77.30 -29.61 -38.06
C ALA A 698 77.20 -28.07 -38.09
N GLN A 699 77.62 -27.43 -39.19
CA GLN A 699 77.46 -26.00 -39.40
C GLN A 699 75.98 -25.59 -39.46
N GLN A 700 75.15 -26.28 -40.27
CA GLN A 700 73.70 -26.03 -40.30
C GLN A 700 73.03 -26.21 -38.93
N LYS A 701 73.43 -27.24 -38.17
CA LYS A 701 72.96 -27.47 -36.80
C LYS A 701 73.34 -26.32 -35.85
N ALA A 702 74.56 -25.79 -35.96
CA ALA A 702 75.04 -24.67 -35.15
C ALA A 702 74.35 -23.35 -35.49
N ASP A 703 74.08 -23.08 -36.77
CA ASP A 703 73.38 -21.86 -37.21
C ASP A 703 71.91 -21.88 -36.78
N ALA A 704 71.21 -22.99 -36.97
CA ALA A 704 69.82 -23.15 -36.48
C ALA A 704 69.72 -23.02 -34.95
N ALA A 705 70.70 -23.53 -34.20
CA ALA A 705 70.75 -23.37 -32.75
C ALA A 705 70.98 -21.90 -32.33
N LYS A 706 71.72 -21.11 -33.11
CA LYS A 706 71.94 -19.68 -32.87
C LYS A 706 70.71 -18.83 -33.18
N GLU A 707 69.95 -19.14 -34.22
CA GLU A 707 68.64 -18.51 -34.48
C GLU A 707 67.62 -18.82 -33.38
N ALA A 708 67.61 -20.06 -32.87
CA ALA A 708 66.80 -20.43 -31.72
C ALA A 708 67.21 -19.65 -30.45
N ALA A 709 68.50 -19.41 -30.23
CA ALA A 709 69.00 -18.64 -29.08
C ALA A 709 68.52 -17.17 -29.14
N ALA A 710 68.64 -16.53 -30.30
CA ALA A 710 68.15 -15.17 -30.52
C ALA A 710 66.63 -15.06 -30.31
N THR A 711 65.87 -16.08 -30.71
CA THR A 711 64.41 -16.16 -30.46
C THR A 711 64.08 -16.30 -28.97
N ALA A 712 64.88 -17.07 -28.22
CA ALA A 712 64.73 -17.19 -26.77
C ALA A 712 65.03 -15.86 -26.05
N ASP A 713 66.08 -15.13 -26.47
CA ASP A 713 66.39 -13.79 -25.94
C ASP A 713 65.25 -12.78 -26.19
N GLN A 714 64.62 -12.81 -27.37
CA GLN A 714 63.43 -11.98 -27.63
C GLN A 714 62.27 -12.32 -26.69
N ARG A 715 61.99 -13.61 -26.45
CA ARG A 715 60.94 -14.05 -25.52
C ARG A 715 61.21 -13.59 -24.07
N ILE A 716 62.46 -13.66 -23.61
CA ILE A 716 62.87 -13.17 -22.28
C ILE A 716 62.66 -11.65 -22.17
N ASN A 717 63.02 -10.89 -23.20
CA ASN A 717 62.85 -9.44 -23.20
C ASN A 717 61.39 -9.03 -23.21
N GLN A 718 60.54 -9.71 -24.00
CA GLN A 718 59.09 -9.47 -23.99
C GLN A 718 58.49 -9.78 -22.62
N ALA A 719 58.76 -10.94 -22.03
CA ALA A 719 58.24 -11.30 -20.71
C ALA A 719 58.67 -10.33 -19.59
N LYS A 720 59.90 -9.79 -19.67
CA LYS A 720 60.37 -8.73 -18.75
C LYS A 720 59.59 -7.43 -18.91
N GLN A 721 59.21 -7.06 -20.13
CA GLN A 721 58.41 -5.89 -20.40
C GLN A 721 56.95 -6.10 -19.98
N ASP A 722 56.34 -7.23 -20.31
CA ASP A 722 54.98 -7.59 -19.89
C ASP A 722 54.84 -7.54 -18.35
N ARG A 723 55.86 -8.02 -17.63
CA ARG A 723 55.93 -7.95 -16.16
C ARG A 723 56.01 -6.51 -15.63
N GLN A 724 56.75 -5.63 -16.31
CA GLN A 724 56.86 -4.22 -15.95
C GLN A 724 55.55 -3.45 -16.24
N ASP A 725 54.89 -3.77 -17.34
CA ASP A 725 53.59 -3.20 -17.70
C ASP A 725 52.47 -3.71 -16.75
N ALA A 726 52.52 -4.98 -16.32
CA ALA A 726 51.63 -5.51 -15.29
C ALA A 726 51.88 -4.85 -13.92
N GLN A 727 53.14 -4.68 -13.50
CA GLN A 727 53.50 -3.95 -12.27
C GLN A 727 52.99 -2.49 -12.30
N THR A 728 53.15 -1.80 -13.43
CA THR A 728 52.67 -0.41 -13.61
C THR A 728 51.14 -0.33 -13.52
N ARG A 729 50.43 -1.30 -14.10
CA ARG A 729 48.96 -1.40 -13.99
C ARG A 729 48.51 -1.68 -12.56
N LEU A 730 49.23 -2.54 -11.82
CA LEU A 730 48.94 -2.81 -10.41
C LEU A 730 49.07 -1.56 -9.54
N GLU A 731 50.19 -0.84 -9.65
CA GLU A 731 50.41 0.41 -8.90
C GLU A 731 49.37 1.49 -9.23
N GLN A 732 48.86 1.52 -10.48
CA GLN A 732 47.77 2.42 -10.83
C GLN A 732 46.44 1.98 -10.22
N ALA A 733 46.11 0.69 -10.30
CA ALA A 733 44.88 0.16 -9.71
C ALA A 733 44.84 0.33 -8.18
N GLU A 734 45.97 0.20 -7.49
CA GLU A 734 46.10 0.49 -6.05
C GLU A 734 45.83 1.97 -5.73
N ARG A 735 46.36 2.91 -6.53
CA ARG A 735 46.06 4.36 -6.41
C ARG A 735 44.60 4.68 -6.70
N ASP A 736 44.03 4.07 -7.73
CA ASP A 736 42.62 4.24 -8.09
C ASP A 736 41.71 3.69 -6.97
N LYS A 737 42.06 2.54 -6.38
CA LYS A 737 41.37 1.95 -5.22
C LYS A 737 41.43 2.88 -4.00
N GLN A 738 42.60 3.43 -3.68
CA GLN A 738 42.73 4.38 -2.56
C GLN A 738 41.89 5.64 -2.77
N THR A 739 41.86 6.16 -4.00
CA THR A 739 41.04 7.32 -4.38
C THR A 739 39.54 7.01 -4.31
N ALA A 740 39.13 5.82 -4.77
CA ALA A 740 37.75 5.36 -4.68
C ALA A 740 37.30 5.15 -3.22
N GLN A 741 38.19 4.65 -2.35
CA GLN A 741 37.90 4.49 -0.92
C GLN A 741 37.66 5.84 -0.23
N GLN A 742 38.49 6.84 -0.50
CA GLN A 742 38.28 8.20 0.02
C GLN A 742 36.95 8.81 -0.45
N ALA A 743 36.57 8.58 -1.72
CA ALA A 743 35.28 9.02 -2.24
C ALA A 743 34.09 8.30 -1.59
N LEU A 744 34.23 7.01 -1.27
CA LEU A 744 33.24 6.22 -0.54
C LEU A 744 33.08 6.69 0.91
N ASP A 745 34.18 6.98 1.59
CA ASP A 745 34.17 7.47 2.97
C ASP A 745 33.51 8.87 3.04
N GLN A 746 33.79 9.75 2.07
CA GLN A 746 33.09 11.04 1.94
C GLN A 746 31.60 10.85 1.64
N ALA A 747 31.22 9.98 0.70
CA ALA A 747 29.82 9.73 0.37
C ALA A 747 29.03 9.18 1.59
N LYS A 748 29.66 8.36 2.43
CA LYS A 748 29.08 7.87 3.70
C LYS A 748 28.89 9.02 4.70
N ALA A 749 29.85 9.94 4.82
CA ALA A 749 29.70 11.12 5.67
C ALA A 749 28.58 12.05 5.17
N ASP A 750 28.47 12.25 3.85
CA ASP A 750 27.40 13.05 3.23
C ASP A 750 26.03 12.39 3.45
N LYS A 751 25.93 11.06 3.37
CA LYS A 751 24.71 10.30 3.68
C LYS A 751 24.30 10.46 5.14
N THR A 752 25.22 10.32 6.09
CA THR A 752 24.95 10.56 7.52
C THR A 752 24.40 11.97 7.74
N GLY A 753 25.05 13.00 7.16
CA GLY A 753 24.58 14.39 7.28
C GLY A 753 23.25 14.68 6.58
N ALA A 754 22.85 13.89 5.58
CA ALA A 754 21.53 13.96 4.96
C ALA A 754 20.45 13.26 5.81
N ASP A 755 20.78 12.12 6.43
CA ASP A 755 19.90 11.41 7.37
C ASP A 755 19.61 12.23 8.63
N GLU A 756 20.61 12.94 9.17
CA GLU A 756 20.42 13.89 10.28
C GLU A 756 19.44 15.01 9.90
N ARG A 757 19.52 15.58 8.68
CA ARG A 757 18.57 16.59 8.20
C ARG A 757 17.16 16.04 8.04
N LEU A 758 17.03 14.80 7.58
CA LEU A 758 15.74 14.12 7.44
C LEU A 758 15.09 13.89 8.82
N ALA A 759 15.86 13.47 9.82
CA ALA A 759 15.40 13.34 11.19
C ALA A 759 14.98 14.69 11.79
N ASP A 760 15.78 15.75 11.60
CA ASP A 760 15.47 17.12 12.01
C ASP A 760 14.19 17.66 11.34
N ALA A 761 14.00 17.37 10.04
CA ALA A 761 12.81 17.78 9.30
C ALA A 761 11.55 17.06 9.78
N GLN A 762 11.66 15.74 10.06
CA GLN A 762 10.56 14.97 10.66
C GLN A 762 10.20 15.50 12.06
N ALA A 763 11.18 15.77 12.92
CA ALA A 763 10.93 16.31 14.26
C ALA A 763 10.24 17.70 14.22
N ARG A 764 10.51 18.53 13.20
CA ARG A 764 9.80 19.80 12.97
C ARG A 764 8.36 19.58 12.53
N LEU A 765 8.11 18.60 11.66
CA LEU A 765 6.76 18.23 11.23
C LEU A 765 5.91 17.72 12.40
N ASP A 766 6.47 16.84 13.24
CA ASP A 766 5.79 16.32 14.44
C ASP A 766 5.45 17.42 15.44
N LYS A 767 6.34 18.40 15.59
CA LYS A 767 6.09 19.60 16.42
C LYS A 767 4.98 20.47 15.83
N ALA A 768 4.96 20.69 14.51
CA ALA A 768 3.91 21.47 13.86
C ALA A 768 2.53 20.77 13.95
N ASN A 769 2.48 19.45 13.74
CA ASN A 769 1.29 18.61 13.94
C ASN A 769 0.74 18.75 15.38
N SER A 770 1.63 18.75 16.37
CA SER A 770 1.28 18.96 17.79
C SER A 770 0.70 20.37 18.01
N ALA A 771 1.33 21.41 17.46
CA ALA A 771 0.84 22.80 17.59
C ALA A 771 -0.55 23.01 16.95
N VAL A 772 -0.83 22.38 15.80
CA VAL A 772 -2.18 22.39 15.20
C VAL A 772 -3.21 21.74 16.13
N THR A 773 -2.84 20.64 16.79
CA THR A 773 -3.69 19.90 17.73
C THR A 773 -3.97 20.72 19.00
N ASP A 774 -2.93 21.32 19.60
CA ASP A 774 -3.06 22.18 20.79
C ASP A 774 -3.91 23.42 20.51
N ALA A 775 -3.74 24.04 19.33
CA ALA A 775 -4.56 25.17 18.92
C ALA A 775 -6.03 24.77 18.71
N GLN A 776 -6.31 23.60 18.14
CA GLN A 776 -7.69 23.08 18.05
C GLN A 776 -8.30 22.83 19.44
N ALA A 777 -7.57 22.21 20.36
CA ALA A 777 -8.04 21.97 21.73
C ALA A 777 -8.38 23.27 22.47
N ARG A 778 -7.64 24.37 22.20
CA ARG A 778 -7.95 25.70 22.73
C ARG A 778 -9.22 26.31 22.14
N ILE A 779 -9.47 26.12 20.83
CA ILE A 779 -10.74 26.53 20.19
C ILE A 779 -11.92 25.78 20.83
N ASP A 780 -11.83 24.44 20.94
CA ASP A 780 -12.87 23.60 21.54
C ASP A 780 -13.18 23.99 23.00
N ASN A 781 -12.16 24.37 23.76
CA ASN A 781 -12.34 24.84 25.14
C ASN A 781 -13.03 26.21 25.18
N ALA A 782 -12.64 27.15 24.32
CA ALA A 782 -13.26 28.46 24.24
C ALA A 782 -14.73 28.37 23.81
N ASP A 783 -15.07 27.50 22.85
CA ASP A 783 -16.46 27.27 22.44
C ASP A 783 -17.34 26.71 23.58
N ARG A 784 -16.79 25.83 24.45
CA ARG A 784 -17.49 25.40 25.67
C ARG A 784 -17.72 26.56 26.64
N GLN A 785 -16.71 27.39 26.88
CA GLN A 785 -16.82 28.55 27.77
C GLN A 785 -17.84 29.58 27.28
N ILE A 786 -17.92 29.81 25.96
CA ILE A 786 -18.95 30.65 25.33
C ILE A 786 -20.34 30.06 25.60
N SER A 787 -20.52 28.75 25.41
CA SER A 787 -21.79 28.06 25.65
C SER A 787 -22.24 28.09 27.12
N ASP A 788 -21.32 27.86 28.06
CA ASP A 788 -21.61 27.89 29.50
C ASP A 788 -21.95 29.30 29.98
N ALA A 789 -21.24 30.31 29.49
CA ALA A 789 -21.55 31.72 29.74
C ALA A 789 -22.93 32.10 29.18
N GLN A 790 -23.26 31.69 27.96
CA GLN A 790 -24.58 31.93 27.36
C GLN A 790 -25.70 31.27 28.18
N SER A 791 -25.53 30.01 28.60
CA SER A 791 -26.52 29.34 29.46
C SER A 791 -26.70 30.05 30.81
N THR A 792 -25.65 30.69 31.33
CA THR A 792 -25.70 31.48 32.56
C THR A 792 -26.45 32.81 32.35
N ILE A 793 -26.24 33.47 31.21
CA ILE A 793 -26.97 34.69 30.81
C ILE A 793 -28.47 34.39 30.68
N ASP A 794 -28.84 33.32 29.98
CA ASP A 794 -30.24 32.91 29.77
C ASP A 794 -30.95 32.60 31.10
N GLN A 795 -30.25 31.98 32.05
CA GLN A 795 -30.81 31.67 33.36
C GLN A 795 -30.96 32.92 34.25
N ALA A 796 -30.04 33.87 34.15
CA ALA A 796 -30.16 35.16 34.80
C ALA A 796 -31.34 35.97 34.24
N ASP A 797 -31.53 36.00 32.92
CA ASP A 797 -32.67 36.69 32.29
C ASP A 797 -34.02 36.10 32.68
N LYS A 798 -34.14 34.77 32.78
CA LYS A 798 -35.34 34.12 33.35
C LYS A 798 -35.63 34.59 34.78
N THR A 799 -34.59 34.76 35.60
CA THR A 799 -34.71 35.20 37.00
C THR A 799 -35.16 36.66 37.08
N ILE A 800 -34.59 37.53 36.24
CA ILE A 800 -34.99 38.94 36.12
C ILE A 800 -36.44 39.06 35.63
N ALA A 801 -36.85 38.27 34.64
CA ALA A 801 -38.23 38.23 34.15
C ALA A 801 -39.23 37.76 35.23
N ALA A 802 -38.85 36.79 36.08
CA ALA A 802 -39.67 36.34 37.19
C ALA A 802 -39.91 37.45 38.25
N ALA A 803 -38.93 38.32 38.51
CA ALA A 803 -39.11 39.47 39.39
C ALA A 803 -40.07 40.52 38.82
N VAL A 804 -40.03 40.76 37.50
CA VAL A 804 -41.00 41.63 36.81
C VAL A 804 -42.43 41.06 36.94
N ALA A 805 -42.60 39.74 36.84
CA ALA A 805 -43.89 39.09 37.07
C ALA A 805 -44.36 39.24 38.54
N ALA A 806 -43.49 38.98 39.52
CA ALA A 806 -43.82 39.13 40.94
C ALA A 806 -44.22 40.58 41.33
N GLN A 807 -43.54 41.58 40.76
CA GLN A 807 -43.94 43.00 40.91
C GLN A 807 -45.33 43.29 40.32
N SER A 808 -45.66 42.68 39.17
CA SER A 808 -46.99 42.77 38.57
C SER A 808 -48.08 42.15 39.46
N ASP A 809 -47.77 41.03 40.13
CA ASP A 809 -48.70 40.34 41.01
C ASP A 809 -48.89 41.05 42.36
N LEU A 810 -47.83 41.63 42.94
CA LEU A 810 -47.94 42.55 44.08
C LEU A 810 -48.87 43.73 43.75
N LYS A 811 -48.77 44.30 42.55
CA LYS A 811 -49.66 45.39 42.12
C LYS A 811 -51.13 44.95 42.06
N LYS A 812 -51.41 43.73 41.60
CA LYS A 812 -52.77 43.14 41.62
C LYS A 812 -53.27 42.92 43.05
N ALA A 813 -52.47 42.26 43.90
CA ALA A 813 -52.81 41.98 45.29
C ALA A 813 -53.06 43.27 46.10
N THR A 814 -52.28 44.32 45.84
CA THR A 814 -52.47 45.65 46.45
C THR A 814 -53.81 46.28 46.04
N ALA A 815 -54.19 46.18 44.76
CA ALA A 815 -55.49 46.66 44.29
C ALA A 815 -56.66 45.86 44.91
N THR A 816 -56.51 44.54 45.02
CA THR A 816 -57.50 43.65 45.67
C THR A 816 -57.68 44.00 47.15
N ALA A 817 -56.59 44.19 47.90
CA ALA A 817 -56.63 44.59 49.30
C ALA A 817 -57.29 45.97 49.51
N ALA A 818 -57.03 46.93 48.62
CA ALA A 818 -57.69 48.24 48.67
C ALA A 818 -59.21 48.15 48.40
N ALA A 819 -59.63 47.30 47.46
CA ALA A 819 -61.05 47.05 47.19
C ALA A 819 -61.74 46.32 48.36
N ALA A 820 -61.06 45.35 48.99
CA ALA A 820 -61.58 44.63 50.14
C ALA A 820 -61.71 45.53 51.39
N GLN A 821 -60.73 46.41 51.64
CA GLN A 821 -60.82 47.42 52.70
C GLN A 821 -62.04 48.34 52.49
N ALA A 822 -62.22 48.89 51.29
CA ALA A 822 -63.36 49.76 50.99
C ALA A 822 -64.72 49.04 51.14
N ALA A 823 -64.78 47.73 50.88
CA ALA A 823 -65.97 46.92 51.14
C ALA A 823 -66.21 46.70 52.65
N ALA A 824 -65.16 46.45 53.43
CA ALA A 824 -65.23 46.35 54.88
C ALA A 824 -65.67 47.67 55.53
N ASP A 825 -65.07 48.81 55.14
CA ASP A 825 -65.45 50.13 55.64
C ASP A 825 -66.94 50.44 55.40
N LYS A 826 -67.45 50.07 54.21
CA LYS A 826 -68.86 50.22 53.84
C LYS A 826 -69.77 49.30 54.67
N ALA A 827 -69.38 48.05 54.91
CA ALA A 827 -70.15 47.12 55.72
C ALA A 827 -70.17 47.52 57.21
N ASN A 828 -69.04 48.00 57.74
CA ASN A 828 -68.93 48.58 59.07
C ASN A 828 -69.88 49.78 59.25
N ALA A 829 -69.90 50.73 58.29
CA ALA A 829 -70.80 51.89 58.35
C ALA A 829 -72.30 51.50 58.32
N GLU A 830 -72.69 50.48 57.55
CA GLU A 830 -74.09 50.00 57.53
C GLU A 830 -74.43 49.20 58.80
N ALA A 831 -73.48 48.48 59.41
CA ALA A 831 -73.65 47.84 60.71
C ALA A 831 -73.85 48.85 61.85
N GLU A 832 -73.08 49.95 61.89
CA GLU A 832 -73.30 51.05 62.84
C GLU A 832 -74.66 51.73 62.64
N ARG A 833 -75.04 51.98 61.37
CA ARG A 833 -76.32 52.58 61.01
C ARG A 833 -77.52 51.73 61.41
N THR A 834 -77.44 50.41 61.17
CA THR A 834 -78.51 49.46 61.53
C THR A 834 -78.59 49.21 63.04
N ALA A 835 -77.45 49.22 63.76
CA ALA A 835 -77.44 49.22 65.22
C ALA A 835 -78.13 50.47 65.81
N ALA A 836 -77.82 51.67 65.28
CA ALA A 836 -78.51 52.90 65.70
C ALA A 836 -79.99 52.94 65.30
N ALA A 837 -80.39 52.24 64.22
CA ALA A 837 -81.80 52.08 63.87
C ALA A 837 -82.52 51.11 64.83
N LEU A 838 -81.85 50.04 65.25
CA LEU A 838 -82.34 49.09 66.24
C LEU A 838 -82.52 49.75 67.62
N GLU A 839 -81.57 50.55 68.09
CA GLU A 839 -81.67 51.28 69.35
C GLU A 839 -82.85 52.27 69.36
N ARG A 840 -83.08 52.98 68.24
CA ARG A 840 -84.26 53.84 68.08
C ARG A 840 -85.57 53.06 68.03
N ALA A 841 -85.60 51.91 67.35
CA ALA A 841 -86.78 51.05 67.29
C ALA A 841 -87.12 50.44 68.66
N GLN A 842 -86.11 50.05 69.43
CA GLN A 842 -86.23 49.61 70.82
C GLN A 842 -86.79 50.73 71.70
N SER A 843 -86.21 51.93 71.63
CA SER A 843 -86.69 53.11 72.36
C SER A 843 -88.15 53.44 72.03
N ALA A 844 -88.53 53.41 70.76
CA ALA A 844 -89.90 53.66 70.31
C ALA A 844 -90.89 52.58 70.79
N TYR A 845 -90.47 51.31 70.84
CA TYR A 845 -91.24 50.21 71.41
C TYR A 845 -91.43 50.37 72.92
N ASP A 846 -90.38 50.69 73.66
CA ASP A 846 -90.46 50.92 75.11
C ASP A 846 -91.30 52.16 75.46
N THR A 847 -91.25 53.23 74.64
CA THR A 847 -92.17 54.38 74.75
C THR A 847 -93.62 53.96 74.48
N ALA A 848 -93.92 53.29 73.36
CA ALA A 848 -95.29 52.86 73.04
C ALA A 848 -95.86 51.89 74.10
N LYS A 849 -95.00 51.09 74.73
CA LYS A 849 -95.35 50.20 75.84
C LYS A 849 -95.65 50.98 77.12
N ALA A 850 -94.88 52.04 77.43
CA ALA A 850 -95.16 52.93 78.55
C ALA A 850 -96.48 53.71 78.34
N ASP A 851 -96.70 54.25 77.14
CA ASP A 851 -97.93 54.95 76.77
C ASP A 851 -99.16 54.03 76.88
N LYS A 852 -99.03 52.75 76.49
CA LYS A 852 -100.09 51.76 76.66
C LYS A 852 -100.43 51.52 78.13
N ILE A 853 -99.42 51.40 79.00
CA ILE A 853 -99.61 51.25 80.46
C ILE A 853 -100.34 52.48 81.04
N VAL A 854 -99.98 53.69 80.60
CA VAL A 854 -100.64 54.93 81.05
C VAL A 854 -102.08 55.00 80.56
N ALA A 855 -102.35 54.64 79.30
CA ALA A 855 -103.70 54.62 78.74
C ALA A 855 -104.61 53.59 79.44
N ASP A 856 -104.08 52.41 79.77
CA ASP A 856 -104.80 51.38 80.53
C ASP A 856 -105.09 51.83 81.99
N GLY A 857 -104.15 52.56 82.61
CA GLY A 857 -104.37 53.17 83.93
C GLY A 857 -105.50 54.20 83.93
N ALA A 858 -105.50 55.12 82.96
CA ALA A 858 -106.55 56.12 82.82
C ALA A 858 -107.93 55.51 82.53
N LEU A 859 -107.98 54.38 81.81
CA LEU A 859 -109.20 53.59 81.58
C LEU A 859 -109.71 52.90 82.85
N ALA A 860 -108.82 52.50 83.77
CA ALA A 860 -109.20 51.96 85.07
C ALA A 860 -109.77 53.05 86.00
N ASP A 861 -109.12 54.21 86.08
CA ASP A 861 -109.56 55.33 86.92
C ASP A 861 -110.91 55.91 86.48
N ALA A 862 -111.13 56.04 85.15
CA ALA A 862 -112.39 56.51 84.60
C ALA A 862 -113.58 55.58 84.92
N LYS A 863 -113.35 54.27 85.08
CA LYS A 863 -114.39 53.31 85.51
C LYS A 863 -114.75 53.47 86.98
N LYS A 864 -113.77 53.76 87.84
CA LYS A 864 -113.95 53.90 89.28
C LYS A 864 -114.76 55.15 89.67
N ALA A 865 -114.52 56.27 88.99
CA ALA A 865 -115.24 57.53 89.25
C ALA A 865 -116.76 57.47 88.90
N ALA A 866 -117.19 56.46 88.13
CA ALA A 866 -118.60 56.27 87.78
C ALA A 866 -119.43 55.59 88.88
N GLU A 867 -118.81 54.87 89.81
CA GLU A 867 -119.51 54.14 90.88
C GLU A 867 -119.86 55.08 92.07
N GLU A 868 -118.94 55.97 92.45
CA GLU A 868 -119.09 56.88 93.61
C GLU A 868 -120.18 57.97 93.44
N ALA A 869 -120.65 58.20 92.21
CA ALA A 869 -121.69 59.20 91.93
C ALA A 869 -123.12 58.72 92.27
N SER A 870 -123.34 57.41 92.48
CA SER A 870 -124.68 56.83 92.62
C SER A 870 -125.25 56.84 94.05
N GLU A 871 -124.42 57.01 95.08
CA GLU A 871 -124.85 56.80 96.49
C GLU A 871 -125.45 58.06 97.17
N ASN A 872 -125.22 59.26 96.64
CA ASN A 872 -125.56 60.52 97.32
C ASN A 872 -127.00 61.03 97.09
N GLN A 873 -127.87 60.31 96.36
CA GLN A 873 -129.22 60.80 96.02
C GLN A 873 -130.37 60.22 96.86
N GLU A 874 -130.20 59.11 97.58
CA GLU A 874 -131.32 58.40 98.24
C GLU A 874 -131.66 58.88 99.68
N SER A 875 -130.81 59.68 100.33
CA SER A 875 -130.91 59.92 101.80
C SER A 875 -131.78 61.10 102.25
N ALA A 876 -132.53 61.78 101.36
CA ALA A 876 -133.16 63.09 101.68
C ALA A 876 -134.70 63.18 101.60
N GLN A 877 -135.44 62.10 101.28
CA GLN A 877 -136.91 62.18 101.04
C GLN A 877 -137.75 61.05 101.67
N GLN A 878 -137.61 60.78 102.99
CA GLN A 878 -138.51 59.85 103.71
C GLN A 878 -139.19 60.39 105.00
N GLN A 879 -139.18 61.71 105.24
CA GLN A 879 -140.00 62.31 106.32
C GLN A 879 -140.85 63.50 105.84
N LEU A 880 -141.93 63.21 105.10
CA LEU A 880 -143.19 63.97 105.02
C LEU A 880 -144.18 63.27 104.07
N GLN A 881 -144.87 62.23 104.57
CA GLN A 881 -145.98 61.61 103.86
C GLN A 881 -147.31 62.32 104.18
N GLN A 882 -148.15 62.48 103.16
CA GLN A 882 -149.53 62.99 103.18
C GLN A 882 -149.74 64.48 103.50
N GLN A 883 -149.80 65.31 102.44
CA GLN A 883 -150.89 66.30 102.32
C GLN A 883 -151.21 66.64 100.85
N ASN A 884 -152.48 66.46 100.49
CA ASN A 884 -153.25 67.00 99.35
C ASN A 884 -152.77 66.80 97.89
N GLY A 885 -153.73 66.40 97.04
CA GLY A 885 -153.66 66.52 95.58
C GLY A 885 -155.05 66.84 95.02
N SER A 886 -155.21 66.95 93.68
CA SER A 886 -156.50 66.83 92.97
C SER A 886 -156.30 66.75 91.44
N THR A 887 -157.04 65.85 90.77
CA THR A 887 -157.62 65.92 89.37
C THR A 887 -156.82 66.63 88.24
N GLY A 888 -156.43 65.97 87.13
CA GLY A 888 -157.28 65.66 85.94
C GLY A 888 -157.14 66.75 84.84
N SER A 889 -157.11 66.53 83.50
CA SER A 889 -157.59 65.42 82.65
C SER A 889 -157.03 65.47 81.18
N SER A 890 -156.99 64.29 80.52
CA SER A 890 -157.20 63.96 79.07
C SER A 890 -156.28 64.38 77.87
N VAL A 891 -155.93 63.36 77.05
CA VAL A 891 -155.97 63.26 75.55
C VAL A 891 -154.85 63.98 74.74
N ASP A 892 -154.17 63.43 73.71
CA ASP A 892 -154.10 62.09 73.02
C ASP A 892 -152.67 61.92 72.37
N GLY A 893 -152.29 60.95 71.50
CA GLY A 893 -152.92 59.75 70.91
C GLY A 893 -152.26 59.27 69.58
N SER A 894 -152.19 57.93 69.32
CA SER A 894 -151.70 57.22 68.08
C SER A 894 -150.22 57.36 67.68
N GLY A 895 -149.48 56.46 67.00
CA GLY A 895 -149.67 55.09 66.41
C GLY A 895 -148.39 54.69 65.59
N VAL A 896 -148.21 53.55 64.86
CA VAL A 896 -148.90 52.23 64.79
C VAL A 896 -148.10 51.20 63.90
N THR A 897 -147.49 50.13 64.50
CA THR A 897 -147.10 48.82 63.86
C THR A 897 -146.05 48.77 62.70
N ASN A 898 -145.46 47.67 62.16
CA ASN A 898 -145.48 46.20 62.40
C ASN A 898 -144.33 45.39 61.69
N THR A 899 -144.13 44.10 62.05
CA THR A 899 -143.60 42.91 61.27
C THR A 899 -142.21 42.95 60.55
N ALA A 900 -141.27 41.99 60.73
CA ALA A 900 -141.18 40.55 60.30
C ALA A 900 -140.94 40.35 58.77
N ALA A 901 -140.23 39.36 58.19
CA ALA A 901 -139.30 38.28 58.60
C ALA A 901 -138.52 37.77 57.32
N GLY A 902 -137.55 36.84 57.40
CA GLY A 902 -136.93 36.26 56.18
C GLY A 902 -135.86 35.16 56.40
N LEU A 903 -135.78 34.19 55.47
CA LEU A 903 -134.98 32.94 55.52
C LEU A 903 -134.13 32.71 54.25
N SER A 904 -133.27 31.68 54.31
CA SER A 904 -132.88 30.75 53.22
C SER A 904 -131.45 30.86 52.63
N ALA A 905 -131.15 29.97 51.67
CA ALA A 905 -129.85 29.29 51.58
C ALA A 905 -129.29 29.10 50.15
N SER A 906 -128.02 28.67 50.12
CA SER A 906 -127.37 27.79 49.11
C SER A 906 -127.12 28.25 47.65
N THR A 907 -125.82 28.17 47.31
CA THR A 907 -125.19 27.58 46.10
C THR A 907 -125.14 28.27 44.73
N ALA A 908 -123.88 28.51 44.32
CA ALA A 908 -123.19 28.04 43.10
C ALA A 908 -123.41 28.72 41.72
N THR A 909 -122.30 29.18 41.13
CA THR A 909 -121.60 28.65 39.91
C THR A 909 -120.20 29.32 39.83
N VAL A 910 -119.07 28.65 39.56
CA VAL A 910 -118.56 28.09 38.26
C VAL A 910 -118.32 29.24 37.25
N ASP A 911 -117.15 29.43 36.62
CA ASP A 911 -116.22 28.44 36.03
C ASP A 911 -114.71 28.86 36.01
N ALA A 912 -113.85 27.95 35.52
CA ALA A 912 -112.38 28.08 35.34
C ALA A 912 -112.03 28.30 33.82
N PRO A 913 -110.94 27.82 33.16
CA PRO A 913 -109.67 27.17 33.58
C PRO A 913 -108.39 27.54 32.74
N THR A 914 -107.32 26.71 32.88
CA THR A 914 -106.20 26.39 31.94
C THR A 914 -105.06 27.43 31.69
N ALA A 915 -103.77 27.12 31.93
CA ALA A 915 -102.81 26.18 31.27
C ALA A 915 -102.15 26.81 30.01
N VAL A 916 -100.87 26.62 29.62
CA VAL A 916 -100.06 25.44 29.18
C VAL A 916 -98.55 25.88 29.24
N ILE A 917 -97.53 25.16 29.75
CA ILE A 917 -96.66 24.04 29.24
C ILE A 917 -95.84 24.31 27.92
N ASN A 918 -94.53 23.98 27.94
CA ASN A 918 -93.54 23.93 26.82
C ASN A 918 -93.18 25.28 26.11
N GLU A 919 -92.08 25.49 25.36
CA GLU A 919 -91.11 24.58 24.72
C GLU A 919 -89.69 25.21 24.48
N TYR A 920 -88.78 24.41 23.89
CA TYR A 920 -87.33 24.50 23.66
C TYR A 920 -86.68 25.72 22.93
N GLY A 921 -85.47 26.11 23.40
CA GLY A 921 -84.20 26.34 22.63
C GLY A 921 -84.02 27.59 21.72
N PRO A 922 -82.82 27.85 21.12
CA PRO A 922 -81.50 27.16 21.25
C PRO A 922 -80.23 28.10 21.36
N LEU A 923 -79.01 27.51 21.38
CA LEU A 923 -77.64 28.07 21.15
C LEU A 923 -76.96 28.88 22.31
N ALA A 924 -75.65 28.76 22.63
CA ALA A 924 -74.60 27.78 22.30
C ALA A 924 -73.33 27.88 23.21
N ALA A 925 -72.52 26.79 23.26
CA ALA A 925 -71.11 26.66 23.72
C ALA A 925 -70.77 26.70 25.24
N THR A 926 -69.93 25.83 25.84
CA THR A 926 -69.26 24.56 25.41
C THR A 926 -68.76 23.75 26.64
N GLY A 927 -68.88 22.40 26.62
CA GLY A 927 -67.80 21.49 27.08
C GLY A 927 -67.85 20.76 28.44
N VAL A 928 -68.35 19.50 28.44
CA VAL A 928 -67.79 18.22 29.01
C VAL A 928 -67.20 18.12 30.45
N THR A 929 -66.92 16.92 31.00
CA THR A 929 -67.78 15.82 31.55
C THR A 929 -66.89 14.68 32.11
N SER A 930 -67.40 13.91 33.08
CA SER A 930 -67.05 12.49 33.41
C SER A 930 -65.72 12.09 34.08
N GLU A 931 -65.85 11.66 35.34
CA GLU A 931 -65.45 10.36 35.93
C GLU A 931 -64.51 9.33 35.23
N VAL A 932 -63.60 8.77 36.07
CA VAL A 932 -63.30 7.32 36.31
C VAL A 932 -62.09 6.58 35.66
N MET A 933 -61.16 6.18 36.56
CA MET A 933 -60.31 4.94 36.64
C MET A 933 -58.99 4.71 35.87
N LEU A 934 -58.07 4.02 36.60
CA LEU A 934 -56.83 3.30 36.20
C LEU A 934 -55.63 4.14 35.70
N GLY A 935 -54.37 3.90 36.09
CA GLY A 935 -53.79 2.99 37.11
C GLY A 935 -52.24 2.91 37.04
N LEU A 936 -51.60 2.41 38.12
CA LEU A 936 -50.23 1.84 38.23
C LEU A 936 -48.94 2.70 38.00
N THR A 937 -48.24 2.96 39.12
CA THR A 937 -46.85 2.48 39.44
C THR A 937 -45.57 3.22 38.95
N ALA A 938 -44.52 3.09 39.79
CA ALA A 938 -43.07 3.40 39.65
C ALA A 938 -42.67 4.81 40.15
N ILE A 939 -42.16 5.04 41.37
CA ILE A 939 -41.08 4.44 42.20
C ILE A 939 -39.65 4.86 41.78
N MET A 940 -39.11 5.76 42.62
CA MET A 940 -37.71 6.07 42.98
C MET A 940 -36.52 5.52 42.19
N THR A 941 -35.52 6.40 42.02
CA THR A 941 -34.15 6.13 42.54
C THR A 941 -33.40 7.42 42.90
N LEU A 942 -32.88 7.49 44.14
CA LEU A 942 -31.75 8.36 44.48
C LEU A 942 -30.45 7.69 44.03
N VAL A 943 -29.45 8.49 43.66
CA VAL A 943 -28.03 8.06 43.68
C VAL A 943 -27.23 9.11 44.40
N GLY A 944 -26.52 8.72 45.46
CA GLY A 944 -25.63 9.58 46.22
C GLY A 944 -24.44 8.81 46.76
N ALA A 945 -23.24 9.34 46.48
CA ALA A 945 -21.94 9.18 47.15
C ALA A 945 -21.49 7.79 47.69
N GLY A 946 -20.27 7.37 47.31
CA GLY A 946 -19.60 6.20 47.92
C GLY A 946 -18.14 6.05 47.49
N CYS A 947 -17.22 6.69 48.24
CA CYS A 947 -15.79 6.77 47.91
C CYS A 947 -14.97 5.50 48.21
N VAL A 948 -13.94 5.28 47.36
CA VAL A 948 -12.53 4.95 47.69
C VAL A 948 -12.22 3.68 48.51
N LEU A 949 -11.29 2.85 48.01
CA LEU A 949 -10.06 2.40 48.71
C LEU A 949 -9.10 1.61 47.78
N THR A 950 -7.96 2.26 47.44
CA THR A 950 -6.54 1.77 47.51
C THR A 950 -6.10 0.34 47.07
N ARG A 951 -4.86 0.06 46.63
CA ARG A 951 -3.65 0.82 46.16
C ARG A 951 -2.49 -0.20 45.95
N VAL A 952 -1.40 0.22 45.28
CA VAL A 952 0.03 -0.22 45.43
C VAL A 952 0.70 -0.91 44.22
N HIS A 953 1.86 -0.33 43.89
CA HIS A 953 3.00 -0.66 43.01
C HIS A 953 3.63 -2.08 43.20
N LEU A 954 4.70 -2.55 42.53
CA LEU A 954 6.02 -1.95 42.21
C LEU A 954 6.76 -2.59 41.00
N ASP A 955 7.70 -1.80 40.48
CA ASP A 955 9.07 -2.09 39.96
C ASP A 955 9.38 -3.07 38.79
N ARG A 956 10.14 -2.48 37.84
CA ARG A 956 11.38 -2.97 37.18
C ARG A 956 11.47 -4.40 36.64
N GLU A 957 11.73 -4.48 35.33
CA GLU A 957 13.09 -4.74 34.79
C GLU A 957 13.35 -3.86 33.56
#